data_AF-A0A397J020-F1
#
_entry.id   AF-A0A397J020-F1
#
_cell.length_a   1.000
_cell.length_b   1.000
_cell.length_c   1.000
_cell.angle_alpha   90.00
_cell.angle_beta   90.00
_cell.angle_gamma   90.00
#
_symmetry.space_group_name_H-M   'P 1'
#
loop_
_entity.id
_entity.type
_entity.pdbx_description
1 polymer ?
#
loop_
_entity_poly.entity_id
_entity_poly.type
_entity_poly.pdbx_seq_one_letter_code
_entity_poly.pdbx_strand_id
1 'polypeptide(L)'
;MSQRKINNIITINSNPKARTEYDEDIEDISFYHYSKFENVNLINKNIKNVCKAHIKKIVSQQERTIVEVVALKSISLNDKFTLKNFINEVKRHRKLEINDNILKFYGITKQENANNYMIVLEYANNGSLRQYLKTNFQKLDWSIKLNLAKQIAIALMNLHDNNIIHGKLTSENILVHNGNIKLNDFGINYIKSLTTIINTPIQYTDFRYLELFNKSLDIYSLGIILWEISNDGISPFEKELITKSSTSTNNDFIVKIKREKSLPGIPPKYNEIYTDCLNHHRNSRPDIFEIVNDLSEININTKNKLEKSNEEKIPKTYNYNIIFIKKLFEFFINCYKTQSTGIRSTLIKNYVREHNLNPVKILHKMIRYPSQYWFTSLIGFFYQHGIGTVVDNQMAFKLFNLAANEIIDTSNFSLRKLSAINKEIGIISLADMYFEGLGVEKDTKKAFQIYSKASDEGSLKALNAVAYCYDNGFGVKKNEEKAFETYLKSAEKGNSIAQFNVGDTYIRGAGIKKDEAKGLQWTIKSALAGNVDAICNVGYYYYNCRRIDKEGFKWYVKAAEKESFEAQFHVGWRYYYGEGIGWDYKKGFKWFKKAAENDHFYGQYFLGNMLYEGYFIKKDIVKAIYWLNKAKDEITNAYELLEEIISQMIHYVNHCNSTFSLLEYVIVYSLIKVLFAESVENNLNNKNNYNNNDASEGDNDCNELTRQIQEFMNKEFQYYQMDLPTGLSLNIDQLKLLKGKVKMIIR
;
A
#
# COMPACT_ATOMS: atom_id res chain seq x y z
N MET A 1 10.58 39.10 11.52
CA MET A 1 9.55 38.40 10.70
C MET A 1 8.69 37.41 11.48
N SER A 2 9.22 36.68 12.48
CA SER A 2 8.48 35.68 13.28
C SER A 2 7.37 36.28 14.18
N GLN A 3 7.64 37.39 14.85
CA GLN A 3 6.68 38.09 15.72
C GLN A 3 5.46 38.64 14.95
N ARG A 4 5.68 39.21 13.74
CA ARG A 4 4.60 39.70 12.86
C ARG A 4 3.68 38.60 12.36
N LYS A 5 4.19 37.37 12.14
CA LYS A 5 3.36 36.23 11.70
C LYS A 5 2.46 35.70 12.81
N ILE A 6 2.95 35.64 14.05
CA ILE A 6 2.11 35.28 15.20
C ILE A 6 1.11 36.40 15.49
N ASN A 7 1.56 37.67 15.44
CA ASN A 7 0.65 38.79 15.60
C ASN A 7 -0.44 38.80 14.53
N ASN A 8 -0.15 38.47 13.26
CA ASN A 8 -1.17 38.34 12.20
C ASN A 8 -2.15 37.20 12.49
N ILE A 9 -1.70 36.05 13.00
CA ILE A 9 -2.59 34.96 13.47
C ILE A 9 -3.48 35.42 14.64
N ILE A 10 -2.99 36.34 15.49
CA ILE A 10 -3.70 36.87 16.67
C ILE A 10 -4.57 38.11 16.33
N THR A 11 -4.26 38.89 15.28
CA THR A 11 -4.96 40.16 14.93
C THR A 11 -6.19 39.98 14.04
N ILE A 12 -6.48 38.77 13.58
CA ILE A 12 -7.67 38.46 12.77
C ILE A 12 -8.99 38.78 13.51
N ASN A 13 -8.97 38.91 14.85
CA ASN A 13 -10.13 39.37 15.63
C ASN A 13 -10.30 40.90 15.72
N SER A 14 -9.60 41.72 14.92
CA SER A 14 -9.72 43.19 15.02
C SER A 14 -9.70 44.01 13.72
N ASN A 15 -9.46 43.43 12.53
CA ASN A 15 -9.50 44.23 11.30
C ASN A 15 -9.78 43.41 10.01
N PRO A 16 -10.88 43.65 9.26
CA PRO A 16 -11.31 42.77 8.15
C PRO A 16 -10.54 42.88 6.81
N LYS A 17 -9.49 43.71 6.72
CA LYS A 17 -8.91 44.14 5.42
C LYS A 17 -7.50 43.62 5.07
N ALA A 18 -6.96 42.65 5.81
CA ALA A 18 -5.67 42.04 5.46
C ALA A 18 -5.79 40.51 5.42
N ARG A 19 -6.20 39.97 4.27
CA ARG A 19 -6.24 38.52 4.00
C ARG A 19 -5.16 38.16 2.97
N THR A 20 -4.37 37.13 3.25
CA THR A 20 -3.46 36.48 2.29
C THR A 20 -3.80 35.00 2.13
N GLU A 21 -3.41 34.37 1.02
CA GLU A 21 -3.72 32.98 0.60
C GLU A 21 -3.33 31.84 1.57
N TYR A 22 -2.89 32.13 2.80
CA TYR A 22 -2.60 31.14 3.84
C TYR A 22 -3.58 31.20 5.05
N ASP A 23 -4.63 32.01 4.97
CA ASP A 23 -5.45 32.43 6.12
C ASP A 23 -6.82 31.72 6.27
N GLU A 24 -7.12 30.64 5.55
CA GLU A 24 -8.49 30.04 5.59
C GLU A 24 -8.74 29.05 6.75
N ASP A 25 -7.73 28.64 7.53
CA ASP A 25 -7.85 27.54 8.53
C ASP A 25 -7.70 27.96 10.01
N ILE A 26 -7.57 29.26 10.33
CA ILE A 26 -7.34 29.74 11.72
C ILE A 26 -8.47 30.64 12.20
N GLU A 27 -9.71 30.21 11.99
CA GLU A 27 -10.85 30.82 12.65
C GLU A 27 -10.99 30.21 14.07
N ASP A 28 -10.91 31.08 15.08
CA ASP A 28 -11.35 30.86 16.47
C ASP A 28 -10.42 30.07 17.45
N ILE A 29 -9.21 30.58 17.73
CA ILE A 29 -8.38 30.10 18.87
C ILE A 29 -8.54 31.04 20.08
N SER A 30 -8.95 30.49 21.22
CA SER A 30 -9.03 31.23 22.49
C SER A 30 -7.65 31.69 22.98
N PHE A 31 -7.49 33.00 23.17
CA PHE A 31 -6.30 33.60 23.76
C PHE A 31 -6.58 34.05 25.21
N TYR A 32 -5.80 33.54 26.16
CA TYR A 32 -5.90 33.90 27.57
C TYR A 32 -4.80 34.90 27.96
N HIS A 33 -5.17 35.98 28.63
CA HIS A 33 -4.20 36.82 29.32
C HIS A 33 -3.52 36.02 30.43
N TYR A 34 -2.19 36.04 30.47
CA TYR A 34 -1.41 35.24 31.41
C TYR A 34 -1.73 35.57 32.88
N SER A 35 -2.11 36.81 33.17
CA SER A 35 -2.57 37.26 34.49
C SER A 35 -3.83 36.55 35.01
N LYS A 36 -4.58 35.83 34.16
CA LYS A 36 -5.73 35.03 34.58
C LYS A 36 -5.36 33.70 35.25
N PHE A 37 -4.09 33.30 35.18
CA PHE A 37 -3.60 32.05 35.75
C PHE A 37 -3.01 32.28 37.14
N GLU A 38 -3.59 31.64 38.15
CA GLU A 38 -3.17 31.67 39.55
C GLU A 38 -2.45 30.36 39.93
N ASN A 39 -1.62 30.38 40.97
CA ASN A 39 -0.92 29.19 41.52
C ASN A 39 -0.11 28.39 40.49
N VAL A 40 0.61 29.07 39.61
CA VAL A 40 1.42 28.45 38.56
C VAL A 40 2.63 27.72 39.17
N ASN A 41 2.61 26.39 39.16
CA ASN A 41 3.63 25.52 39.75
C ASN A 41 4.14 24.48 38.75
N LEU A 42 5.43 24.16 38.76
CA LEU A 42 6.01 23.15 37.86
C LEU A 42 5.51 21.74 38.22
N ILE A 43 5.05 20.95 37.23
CA ILE A 43 4.48 19.61 37.50
C ILE A 43 5.57 18.59 37.81
N ASN A 44 6.73 18.67 37.13
CA ASN A 44 7.82 17.73 37.31
C ASN A 44 9.17 18.43 37.10
N LYS A 45 10.11 18.30 38.04
CA LYS A 45 11.46 18.89 37.94
C LYS A 45 12.25 18.40 36.72
N ASN A 46 11.93 17.21 36.21
CA ASN A 46 12.59 16.61 35.03
C ASN A 46 11.97 17.07 33.69
N ILE A 47 10.73 17.58 33.70
CA ILE A 47 10.02 18.10 32.52
C ILE A 47 9.95 19.63 32.67
N LYS A 48 11.01 20.31 32.22
CA LYS A 48 11.22 21.75 32.48
C LYS A 48 10.20 22.70 31.83
N ASN A 49 9.21 22.20 31.10
CA ASN A 49 8.33 23.00 30.24
C ASN A 49 6.83 22.82 30.50
N VAL A 50 6.37 22.18 31.58
CA VAL A 50 4.92 22.08 31.89
C VAL A 50 4.61 22.50 33.32
N CYS A 51 3.69 23.45 33.47
CA CYS A 51 3.20 23.97 34.75
C CYS A 51 1.73 23.65 34.97
N LYS A 52 1.33 23.42 36.22
CA LYS A 52 -0.06 23.39 36.67
C LYS A 52 -0.48 24.81 37.05
N ALA A 53 -1.67 25.23 36.66
CA ALA A 53 -2.22 26.53 36.99
C ALA A 53 -3.73 26.45 37.26
N HIS A 54 -4.28 27.46 37.92
CA HIS A 54 -5.72 27.62 38.15
C HIS A 54 -6.24 28.78 37.31
N ILE A 55 -7.38 28.58 36.65
CA ILE A 55 -8.10 29.63 35.92
C ILE A 55 -9.52 29.76 36.47
N LYS A 56 -9.95 30.99 36.73
CA LYS A 56 -11.33 31.29 37.15
C LYS A 56 -12.23 31.43 35.91
N LYS A 57 -13.25 30.58 35.81
CA LYS A 57 -14.24 30.62 34.72
C LYS A 57 -15.60 31.06 35.27
N ILE A 58 -16.21 32.05 34.63
CA ILE A 58 -17.57 32.51 34.93
C ILE A 58 -18.53 31.68 34.10
N VAL A 59 -19.42 30.93 34.75
CA VAL A 59 -20.46 30.15 34.06
C VAL A 59 -21.71 31.02 33.94
N SER A 60 -22.04 31.43 32.71
CA SER A 60 -23.06 32.43 32.36
C SER A 60 -24.50 32.08 32.76
N GLN A 61 -24.76 30.86 33.25
CA GLN A 61 -26.10 30.44 33.67
C GLN A 61 -26.32 30.47 35.20
N GLN A 62 -25.28 30.68 36.03
CA GLN A 62 -25.40 30.58 37.49
C GLN A 62 -24.60 31.64 38.29
N GLU A 63 -23.88 32.57 37.64
CA GLU A 63 -22.96 33.52 38.29
C GLU A 63 -21.97 32.86 39.28
N ARG A 64 -21.70 31.56 39.11
CA ARG A 64 -20.75 30.80 39.92
C ARG A 64 -19.37 30.86 39.26
N THR A 65 -18.37 31.27 40.04
CA THR A 65 -16.96 31.21 39.66
C THR A 65 -16.44 29.81 39.93
N ILE A 66 -16.17 29.04 38.88
CA ILE A 66 -15.53 27.73 38.99
C ILE A 66 -14.03 27.91 38.80
N VAL A 67 -13.23 27.36 39.72
CA VAL A 67 -11.77 27.28 39.56
C VAL A 67 -11.46 26.01 38.79
N GLU A 68 -11.03 26.17 37.54
CA GLU A 68 -10.61 25.07 36.68
C GLU A 68 -9.09 24.91 36.76
N VAL A 69 -8.62 23.67 36.86
CA VAL A 69 -7.18 23.35 36.90
C VAL A 69 -6.72 23.01 35.50
N VAL A 70 -5.68 23.70 35.02
CA VAL A 70 -5.14 23.55 33.66
C VAL A 70 -3.64 23.26 33.68
N ALA A 71 -3.14 22.69 32.58
CA ALA A 71 -1.72 22.53 32.32
C ALA A 71 -1.26 23.58 31.29
N LEU A 72 -0.18 24.29 31.61
CA LEU A 72 0.48 25.26 30.75
C LEU A 72 1.78 24.65 30.21
N LYS A 73 1.81 24.34 28.91
CA LYS A 73 3.00 23.81 28.23
C LYS A 73 3.76 24.95 27.55
N SER A 74 4.96 25.25 28.05
CA SER A 74 5.85 26.28 27.53
C SER A 74 6.59 25.83 26.27
N ILE A 75 6.61 26.71 25.27
CA ILE A 75 7.35 26.50 24.02
C ILE A 75 8.22 27.73 23.76
N SER A 76 9.54 27.53 23.86
CA SER A 76 10.53 28.59 23.61
C SER A 76 10.72 28.81 22.12
N LEU A 77 10.25 29.95 21.61
CA LEU A 77 10.34 30.29 20.18
C LEU A 77 11.69 30.93 19.85
N ASN A 78 12.71 30.08 19.65
CA ASN A 78 14.07 30.56 19.39
C ASN A 78 14.40 30.65 17.88
N ASP A 79 13.60 30.03 17.01
CA ASP A 79 13.80 30.03 15.56
C ASP A 79 12.47 29.84 14.77
N LYS A 80 12.54 29.98 13.44
CA LYS A 80 11.39 29.80 12.52
C LYS A 80 10.85 28.36 12.55
N PHE A 81 11.68 27.37 12.89
CA PHE A 81 11.32 25.96 12.95
C PHE A 81 10.42 25.66 14.15
N THR A 82 10.75 26.21 15.31
CA THR A 82 10.02 26.04 16.58
C THR A 82 8.64 26.69 16.51
N LEU A 83 8.52 27.81 15.80
CA LEU A 83 7.23 28.43 15.50
C LEU A 83 6.35 27.56 14.60
N LYS A 84 6.92 26.94 13.55
CA LYS A 84 6.16 26.02 12.69
C LYS A 84 5.66 24.81 13.48
N ASN A 85 6.47 24.28 14.41
CA ASN A 85 6.07 23.16 15.26
C ASN A 85 4.95 23.54 16.23
N PHE A 86 5.02 24.73 16.84
CA PHE A 86 3.95 25.27 17.67
C PHE A 86 2.61 25.36 16.92
N ILE A 87 2.61 25.97 15.73
CA ILE A 87 1.41 26.10 14.90
C ILE A 87 0.85 24.73 14.52
N ASN A 88 1.72 23.78 14.13
CA ASN A 88 1.30 22.43 13.76
C ASN A 88 0.73 21.65 14.96
N GLU A 89 1.24 21.86 16.18
CA GLU A 89 0.69 21.26 17.40
C GLU A 89 -0.73 21.78 17.68
N VAL A 90 -0.92 23.10 17.62
CA VAL A 90 -2.25 23.72 17.81
C VAL A 90 -3.26 23.24 16.76
N LYS A 91 -2.87 23.19 15.48
CA LYS A 91 -3.74 22.70 14.39
C LYS A 91 -4.22 21.26 14.63
N ARG A 92 -3.38 20.40 15.19
CA ARG A 92 -3.74 18.99 15.42
C ARG A 92 -4.66 18.81 16.61
N HIS A 93 -4.42 19.53 17.71
CA HIS A 93 -5.35 19.55 18.84
C HIS A 93 -6.77 19.95 18.40
N ARG A 94 -6.89 20.96 17.54
CA ARG A 94 -8.18 21.38 16.96
C ARG A 94 -8.82 20.29 16.11
N LYS A 95 -8.04 19.62 15.26
CA LYS A 95 -8.53 18.51 14.42
C LYS A 95 -9.04 17.32 15.25
N LEU A 96 -8.52 17.14 16.46
CA LEU A 96 -8.80 16.00 17.34
C LEU A 96 -9.74 16.34 18.52
N GLU A 97 -10.27 17.55 18.60
CA GLU A 97 -11.00 18.09 19.77
C GLU A 97 -12.29 17.31 20.11
N ILE A 98 -12.86 16.58 19.16
CA ILE A 98 -14.12 15.82 19.30
C ILE A 98 -13.92 14.54 20.14
N ASN A 99 -12.69 14.11 20.40
CA ASN A 99 -12.43 12.83 21.07
C ASN A 99 -12.09 12.98 22.56
N ASP A 100 -12.87 12.33 23.43
CA ASP A 100 -12.66 12.40 24.89
C ASP A 100 -11.38 11.72 25.40
N ASN A 101 -10.78 10.81 24.61
CA ASN A 101 -9.50 10.16 24.92
C ASN A 101 -8.29 10.96 24.43
N ILE A 102 -8.49 12.11 23.78
CA ILE A 102 -7.44 13.07 23.44
C ILE A 102 -7.41 14.15 24.52
N LEU A 103 -6.20 14.60 24.88
CA LEU A 103 -6.01 15.67 25.84
C LEU A 103 -6.63 16.98 25.31
N LYS A 104 -7.60 17.54 26.04
CA LYS A 104 -8.33 18.72 25.57
C LYS A 104 -7.43 19.95 25.51
N PHE A 105 -7.57 20.71 24.42
CA PHE A 105 -6.90 21.98 24.21
C PHE A 105 -7.87 23.13 24.48
N TYR A 106 -7.50 24.03 25.37
CA TYR A 106 -8.35 25.17 25.75
C TYR A 106 -7.98 26.46 25.04
N GLY A 107 -6.73 26.60 24.59
CA GLY A 107 -6.26 27.81 23.92
C GLY A 107 -4.77 28.06 24.13
N ILE A 108 -4.36 29.31 23.94
CA ILE A 108 -2.97 29.75 24.06
C ILE A 108 -2.85 30.96 25.00
N THR A 109 -1.67 31.14 25.60
CA THR A 109 -1.33 32.33 26.38
C THR A 109 0.10 32.76 26.11
N LYS A 110 0.46 33.99 26.48
CA LYS A 110 1.81 34.54 26.31
C LYS A 110 2.31 35.10 27.63
N GLN A 111 3.48 34.64 28.06
CA GLN A 111 4.14 35.17 29.25
C GLN A 111 4.81 36.52 28.93
N GLU A 112 4.48 37.56 29.70
CA GLU A 112 4.86 38.96 29.43
C GLU A 112 6.37 39.19 29.39
N ASN A 113 7.14 38.46 30.23
CA ASN A 113 8.57 38.75 30.45
C ASN A 113 9.54 37.89 29.63
N ALA A 114 9.07 36.89 28.87
CA ALA A 114 9.96 35.87 28.27
C ALA A 114 9.73 35.62 26.77
N ASN A 115 8.82 36.34 26.11
CA ASN A 115 8.42 36.11 24.71
C ASN A 115 8.03 34.65 24.38
N ASN A 116 7.73 33.85 25.42
CA ASN A 116 7.37 32.44 25.34
C ASN A 116 5.84 32.32 25.23
N TYR A 117 5.39 31.58 24.22
CA TYR A 117 3.99 31.19 24.10
C TYR A 117 3.78 29.88 24.86
N MET A 118 2.62 29.74 25.48
CA MET A 118 2.22 28.52 26.18
C MET A 118 0.90 28.00 25.64
N ILE A 119 0.81 26.68 25.53
CA ILE A 119 -0.44 25.98 25.19
C ILE A 119 -1.18 25.68 26.49
N VAL A 120 -2.48 25.99 26.54
CA VAL A 120 -3.36 25.72 27.68
C VAL A 120 -4.10 24.41 27.41
N LEU A 121 -3.86 23.40 28.25
CA LEU A 121 -4.36 22.04 28.11
C LEU A 121 -5.15 21.60 29.36
N GLU A 122 -5.95 20.57 29.19
CA GLU A 122 -6.56 19.81 30.29
C GLU A 122 -5.48 19.28 31.25
N TYR A 123 -5.73 19.38 32.56
CA TYR A 123 -4.84 18.83 33.57
C TYR A 123 -5.20 17.38 33.90
N ALA A 124 -4.31 16.43 33.60
CA ALA A 124 -4.44 15.03 33.98
C ALA A 124 -3.94 14.79 35.42
N ASN A 125 -4.82 14.31 36.31
CA ASN A 125 -4.53 14.22 37.75
C ASN A 125 -3.89 12.90 38.20
N ASN A 126 -3.84 11.87 37.36
CA ASN A 126 -3.25 10.57 37.69
C ASN A 126 -1.87 10.34 37.04
N GLY A 127 -1.25 11.38 36.47
CA GLY A 127 0.08 11.29 35.88
C GLY A 127 0.12 10.52 34.55
N SER A 128 1.29 9.98 34.19
CA SER A 128 1.43 9.13 33.00
C SER A 128 0.83 7.74 33.23
N LEU A 129 0.46 7.05 32.16
CA LEU A 129 -0.04 5.67 32.22
C LEU A 129 0.98 4.75 32.88
N ARG A 130 2.27 4.94 32.62
CA ARG A 130 3.35 4.21 33.28
C ARG A 130 3.29 4.36 34.80
N GLN A 131 3.21 5.60 35.29
CA GLN A 131 3.12 5.88 36.73
C GLN A 131 1.82 5.32 37.32
N TYR A 132 0.71 5.48 36.60
CA TYR A 132 -0.59 4.98 37.00
C TYR A 132 -0.61 3.46 37.17
N LEU A 133 -0.07 2.72 36.19
CA LEU A 133 0.08 1.27 36.26
C LEU A 133 0.97 0.88 37.45
N LYS A 134 2.16 1.48 37.60
CA LYS A 134 3.09 1.18 38.69
C LYS A 134 2.49 1.35 40.09
N THR A 135 1.64 2.37 40.28
CA THR A 135 1.02 2.65 41.59
C THR A 135 -0.26 1.85 41.82
N ASN A 136 -1.02 1.50 40.78
CA ASN A 136 -2.36 0.93 40.93
C ASN A 136 -2.50 -0.52 40.45
N PHE A 137 -1.45 -1.15 39.90
CA PHE A 137 -1.56 -2.44 39.19
C PHE A 137 -2.35 -3.53 39.95
N GLN A 138 -2.08 -3.69 41.25
CA GLN A 138 -2.74 -4.69 42.10
C GLN A 138 -4.26 -4.44 42.27
N LYS A 139 -4.73 -3.22 42.04
CA LYS A 139 -6.14 -2.82 42.11
C LYS A 139 -6.85 -2.91 40.76
N LEU A 140 -6.13 -3.16 39.66
CA LEU A 140 -6.69 -3.20 38.31
C LEU A 140 -7.14 -4.62 37.97
N ASP A 141 -8.45 -4.84 37.97
CA ASP A 141 -9.04 -6.04 37.38
C ASP A 141 -8.97 -6.00 35.84
N TRP A 142 -9.33 -7.12 35.20
CA TRP A 142 -9.30 -7.22 33.75
C TRP A 142 -10.30 -6.33 33.04
N SER A 143 -11.41 -5.96 33.69
CA SER A 143 -12.39 -5.05 33.11
C SER A 143 -11.78 -3.66 32.94
N ILE A 144 -11.09 -3.17 33.98
CA ILE A 144 -10.40 -1.89 33.95
C ILE A 144 -9.22 -1.92 32.97
N LYS A 145 -8.39 -2.98 32.99
CA LYS A 145 -7.26 -3.14 32.06
C LYS A 145 -7.72 -3.14 30.60
N LEU A 146 -8.79 -3.89 30.29
CA LEU A 146 -9.37 -3.93 28.95
C LEU A 146 -9.94 -2.57 28.55
N ASN A 147 -10.57 -1.83 29.46
CA ASN A 147 -11.06 -0.49 29.20
C ASN A 147 -9.93 0.49 28.88
N LEU A 148 -8.81 0.46 29.63
CA LEU A 148 -7.63 1.29 29.33
C LEU A 148 -7.07 0.96 27.94
N ALA A 149 -6.93 -0.33 27.61
CA ALA A 149 -6.47 -0.78 26.29
C ALA A 149 -7.37 -0.28 25.16
N LYS A 150 -8.70 -0.40 25.32
CA LYS A 150 -9.69 0.09 24.36
C LYS A 150 -9.59 1.60 24.15
N GLN A 151 -9.48 2.37 25.23
CA GLN A 151 -9.37 3.83 25.14
C GLN A 151 -8.09 4.27 24.42
N ILE A 152 -6.95 3.61 24.65
CA ILE A 152 -5.69 3.91 23.92
C ILE A 152 -5.84 3.55 22.43
N ALA A 153 -6.42 2.39 22.12
CA ALA A 153 -6.63 1.96 20.75
C ALA A 153 -7.60 2.90 19.99
N ILE A 154 -8.68 3.34 20.65
CA ILE A 154 -9.62 4.33 20.11
C ILE A 154 -8.91 5.68 19.89
N ALA A 155 -8.15 6.18 20.87
CA ALA A 155 -7.40 7.42 20.71
C ALA A 155 -6.47 7.34 19.48
N LEU A 156 -5.71 6.24 19.36
CA LEU A 156 -4.81 6.03 18.23
C LEU A 156 -5.54 5.86 16.89
N MET A 157 -6.71 5.22 16.88
CA MET A 157 -7.58 5.13 15.70
C MET A 157 -7.97 6.52 15.21
N ASN A 158 -8.35 7.42 16.11
CA ASN A 158 -8.70 8.80 15.77
C ASN A 158 -7.52 9.58 15.18
N LEU A 159 -6.30 9.35 15.68
CA LEU A 159 -5.08 9.92 15.05
C LEU A 159 -4.92 9.38 13.63
N HIS A 160 -5.01 8.07 13.46
CA HIS A 160 -4.79 7.41 12.17
C HIS A 160 -5.85 7.79 11.14
N ASP A 161 -7.13 7.90 11.51
CA ASP A 161 -8.22 8.34 10.64
C ASP A 161 -8.01 9.79 10.15
N ASN A 162 -7.35 10.60 10.98
CA ASN A 162 -6.95 11.96 10.62
C ASN A 162 -5.58 12.05 9.92
N ASN A 163 -5.01 10.91 9.51
CA ASN A 163 -3.68 10.76 8.91
C ASN A 163 -2.54 11.34 9.76
N ILE A 164 -2.67 11.25 11.09
CA ILE A 164 -1.65 11.62 12.06
C ILE A 164 -0.98 10.33 12.54
N ILE A 165 0.36 10.30 12.51
CA ILE A 165 1.18 9.22 13.09
C ILE A 165 1.82 9.79 14.34
N HIS A 166 1.65 9.12 15.48
CA HIS A 166 2.19 9.60 16.75
C HIS A 166 3.73 9.52 16.76
N GLY A 167 4.31 8.42 16.27
CA GLY A 167 5.73 8.26 15.99
C GLY A 167 6.65 8.11 17.21
N LYS A 168 6.13 8.37 18.41
CA LYS A 168 6.81 8.20 19.71
C LYS A 168 5.86 7.69 20.80
N LEU A 169 4.94 6.80 20.44
CA LEU A 169 3.90 6.36 21.38
C LEU A 169 4.58 5.53 22.50
N THR A 170 4.39 5.94 23.75
CA THR A 170 4.91 5.24 24.93
C THR A 170 3.92 5.42 26.08
N SER A 171 3.95 4.55 27.10
CA SER A 171 3.11 4.72 28.28
C SER A 171 3.47 5.94 29.13
N GLU A 172 4.63 6.58 28.88
CA GLU A 172 4.99 7.87 29.49
C GLU A 172 4.33 9.06 28.79
N ASN A 173 4.02 8.93 27.50
CA ASN A 173 3.38 9.97 26.69
C ASN A 173 1.84 9.93 26.75
N ILE A 174 1.28 8.90 27.39
CA ILE A 174 -0.16 8.75 27.63
C ILE A 174 -0.44 9.21 29.05
N LEU A 175 -1.40 10.13 29.24
CA LEU A 175 -1.81 10.60 30.56
C LEU A 175 -3.08 9.88 31.03
N VAL A 176 -3.28 9.84 32.34
CA VAL A 176 -4.50 9.32 32.97
C VAL A 176 -5.18 10.44 33.75
N HIS A 177 -6.48 10.63 33.50
CA HIS A 177 -7.33 11.59 34.20
C HIS A 177 -8.59 10.88 34.69
N ASN A 178 -8.76 10.82 36.02
CA ASN A 178 -9.86 10.11 36.67
C ASN A 178 -10.03 8.65 36.16
N GLY A 179 -8.92 7.94 35.99
CA GLY A 179 -8.92 6.56 35.48
C GLY A 179 -9.17 6.41 33.97
N ASN A 180 -9.38 7.51 33.23
CA ASN A 180 -9.51 7.50 31.77
C ASN A 180 -8.24 7.97 31.08
N ILE A 181 -7.99 7.46 29.88
CA ILE A 181 -6.85 7.77 29.05
C ILE A 181 -7.03 9.14 28.41
N LYS A 182 -5.95 9.93 28.44
CA LYS A 182 -5.78 11.20 27.74
C LYS A 182 -4.47 11.16 26.96
N LEU A 183 -4.55 10.81 25.68
CA LEU A 183 -3.41 10.80 24.78
C LEU A 183 -3.05 12.25 24.41
N ASN A 184 -1.78 12.59 24.61
CA ASN A 184 -1.24 13.88 24.21
C ASN A 184 -0.55 13.75 22.84
N ASP A 185 -0.92 14.59 21.86
CA ASP A 185 -0.33 14.52 20.51
C ASP A 185 1.01 15.27 20.46
N PHE A 186 2.13 14.55 20.56
CA PHE A 186 3.46 15.13 20.36
C PHE A 186 3.97 14.93 18.93
N GLY A 187 3.55 15.79 18.00
CA GLY A 187 4.18 15.77 16.67
C GLY A 187 5.45 16.58 16.65
N ILE A 188 6.54 15.89 16.43
CA ILE A 188 7.76 16.47 15.90
C ILE A 188 7.65 16.42 14.38
N ASN A 189 7.72 17.58 13.71
CA ASN A 189 8.11 17.58 12.30
C ASN A 189 9.56 17.11 12.22
N TYR A 190 9.82 16.11 11.39
CA TYR A 190 11.13 15.49 11.17
C TYR A 190 12.09 16.45 10.46
N ILE A 191 12.60 17.46 11.17
CA ILE A 191 13.90 18.07 10.87
C ILE A 191 14.62 18.38 12.18
N LYS A 192 15.08 17.32 12.86
CA LYS A 192 16.31 17.39 13.66
C LYS A 192 16.88 16.00 13.88
N SER A 193 17.85 15.66 13.04
CA SER A 193 19.08 14.90 13.33
C SER A 193 18.95 13.49 13.96
N LEU A 194 19.84 12.59 13.53
CA LEU A 194 20.15 11.30 14.17
C LEU A 194 20.25 11.35 15.71
N THR A 195 20.47 12.52 16.31
CA THR A 195 20.49 12.73 17.77
C THR A 195 19.16 12.42 18.47
N THR A 196 18.01 12.51 17.79
CA THR A 196 16.70 12.27 18.44
C THR A 196 16.41 10.78 18.67
N ILE A 197 17.09 9.89 17.94
CA ILE A 197 17.02 8.42 18.09
C ILE A 197 17.56 7.99 19.47
N ILE A 198 18.41 8.82 20.09
CA ILE A 198 19.08 8.51 21.36
C ILE A 198 18.15 8.64 22.58
N ASN A 199 17.01 9.35 22.47
CA ASN A 199 16.15 9.67 23.63
C ASN A 199 14.83 8.88 23.73
N THR A 200 14.50 8.03 22.76
CA THR A 200 13.31 7.16 22.86
C THR A 200 13.77 5.79 23.37
N PRO A 201 13.15 5.20 24.42
CA PRO A 201 13.62 3.90 24.91
C PRO A 201 13.58 2.85 23.80
N ILE A 202 14.70 2.14 23.60
CA ILE A 202 14.92 1.19 22.49
C ILE A 202 13.76 0.19 22.36
N GLN A 203 13.18 -0.22 23.48
CA GLN A 203 12.06 -1.18 23.56
C GLN A 203 10.78 -0.76 22.81
N TYR A 204 10.52 0.54 22.64
CA TYR A 204 9.33 1.04 21.92
C TYR A 204 9.60 1.36 20.45
N THR A 205 10.84 1.19 20.00
CA THR A 205 11.31 1.64 18.68
C THR A 205 11.57 0.44 17.77
N ASP A 206 10.85 0.34 16.64
CA ASP A 206 11.17 -0.61 15.58
C ASP A 206 12.53 -0.21 14.94
N PHE A 207 13.48 -1.14 14.78
CA PHE A 207 14.83 -0.82 14.28
C PHE A 207 14.83 -0.26 12.84
N ARG A 208 13.73 -0.44 12.10
CA ARG A 208 13.49 0.17 10.77
C ARG A 208 12.87 1.56 10.86
N TYR A 209 12.98 2.24 12.00
CA TYR A 209 12.51 3.61 12.22
C TYR A 209 13.04 4.59 11.15
N LEU A 210 14.25 4.35 10.65
CA LEU A 210 14.91 5.13 9.59
C LEU A 210 14.42 4.78 8.17
N GLU A 211 13.62 3.72 8.03
CA GLU A 211 13.32 3.05 6.77
C GLU A 211 11.91 3.33 6.22
N LEU A 212 11.08 4.17 6.89
CA LEU A 212 9.88 4.90 6.42
C LEU A 212 8.88 5.10 7.57
N PHE A 213 8.63 6.35 7.97
CA PHE A 213 7.69 6.76 9.03
C PHE A 213 6.23 6.48 8.63
N ASN A 214 5.59 5.46 9.20
CA ASN A 214 4.21 5.07 8.88
C ASN A 214 3.42 4.57 10.10
N LYS A 215 2.10 4.41 9.96
CA LYS A 215 1.16 4.01 11.02
C LYS A 215 1.55 2.72 11.77
N SER A 216 2.25 1.78 11.12
CA SER A 216 2.67 0.51 11.76
C SER A 216 3.72 0.67 12.86
N LEU A 217 4.37 1.84 12.95
CA LEU A 217 5.24 2.19 14.07
C LEU A 217 4.40 2.35 15.35
N ASP A 218 3.30 3.10 15.26
CA ASP A 218 2.41 3.28 16.41
C ASP A 218 1.76 1.96 16.83
N ILE A 219 1.47 1.06 15.88
CA ILE A 219 0.96 -0.27 16.18
C ILE A 219 1.97 -1.10 16.99
N TYR A 220 3.25 -1.05 16.63
CA TYR A 220 4.29 -1.73 17.40
C TYR A 220 4.37 -1.18 18.83
N SER A 221 4.41 0.14 18.96
CA SER A 221 4.42 0.80 20.27
C SER A 221 3.17 0.48 21.10
N LEU A 222 2.00 0.41 20.45
CA LEU A 222 0.75 -0.04 21.07
C LEU A 222 0.88 -1.47 21.59
N GLY A 223 1.49 -2.38 20.82
CA GLY A 223 1.77 -3.75 21.27
C GLY A 223 2.55 -3.80 22.59
N ILE A 224 3.57 -2.97 22.74
CA ILE A 224 4.34 -2.87 24.00
C ILE A 224 3.47 -2.31 25.13
N ILE A 225 2.66 -1.30 24.86
CA ILE A 225 1.77 -0.69 25.87
C ILE A 225 0.71 -1.69 26.33
N LEU A 226 0.10 -2.44 25.40
CA LEU A 226 -0.86 -3.49 25.72
C LEU A 226 -0.23 -4.58 26.59
N TRP A 227 1.03 -4.94 26.30
CA TRP A 227 1.81 -5.86 27.13
C TRP A 227 2.10 -5.30 28.54
N GLU A 228 2.40 -4.00 28.67
CA GLU A 228 2.61 -3.35 29.98
C GLU A 228 1.33 -3.32 30.82
N ILE A 229 0.17 -3.14 30.19
CA ILE A 229 -1.14 -3.20 30.85
C ILE A 229 -1.41 -4.62 31.38
N SER A 230 -0.92 -5.66 30.69
CA SER A 230 -1.12 -7.05 31.13
C SER A 230 -0.09 -7.54 32.16
N ASN A 231 1.13 -7.00 32.19
CA ASN A 231 2.25 -7.53 32.98
C ASN A 231 2.81 -6.52 34.01
N ASP A 232 2.44 -6.69 35.29
CA ASP A 232 2.89 -5.96 36.51
C ASP A 232 3.10 -4.43 36.44
N GLY A 233 2.72 -3.77 35.34
CA GLY A 233 3.05 -2.36 35.07
C GLY A 233 4.54 -2.11 34.88
N ILE A 234 5.36 -3.17 34.78
CA ILE A 234 6.81 -3.10 34.66
C ILE A 234 7.16 -3.16 33.18
N SER A 235 7.90 -2.16 32.71
CA SER A 235 8.47 -2.12 31.36
C SER A 235 9.28 -3.38 31.05
N PRO A 236 9.37 -3.86 29.78
CA PRO A 236 10.03 -5.12 29.45
C PRO A 236 11.45 -5.34 30.00
N PHE A 237 12.20 -4.32 30.46
CA PHE A 237 13.56 -4.49 31.00
C PHE A 237 13.95 -3.49 32.13
N GLU A 238 13.01 -2.99 32.96
CA GLU A 238 13.35 -2.07 34.07
C GLU A 238 14.40 -2.67 35.04
N LYS A 239 14.48 -4.02 35.14
CA LYS A 239 15.46 -4.75 35.98
C LYS A 239 16.82 -5.05 35.32
N GLU A 240 16.91 -5.13 33.99
CA GLU A 240 18.13 -5.57 33.28
C GLU A 240 19.04 -4.42 32.83
N LEU A 241 18.51 -3.20 32.68
CA LEU A 241 19.32 -1.99 32.45
C LEU A 241 20.27 -1.65 33.62
N ILE A 242 20.03 -2.24 34.79
CA ILE A 242 20.85 -2.05 35.99
C ILE A 242 22.08 -2.97 35.98
N THR A 243 22.13 -4.03 35.15
CA THR A 243 23.13 -5.11 35.34
C THR A 243 23.99 -5.52 34.14
N LYS A 244 23.77 -5.05 32.90
CA LYS A 244 24.64 -5.47 31.77
C LYS A 244 24.97 -4.38 30.74
N SER A 245 26.24 -4.32 30.36
CA SER A 245 26.77 -3.56 29.22
C SER A 245 26.24 -4.14 27.89
N SER A 246 25.52 -3.28 27.16
CA SER A 246 25.20 -3.31 25.73
C SER A 246 25.82 -4.43 24.87
N THR A 247 25.03 -5.47 24.54
CA THR A 247 25.13 -6.29 23.29
C THR A 247 23.99 -7.33 23.14
N SER A 248 22.78 -7.11 23.68
CA SER A 248 21.64 -7.99 23.35
C SER A 248 20.91 -7.50 22.09
N THR A 249 20.61 -8.41 21.16
CA THR A 249 19.94 -8.09 19.90
C THR A 249 18.40 -8.11 20.08
N ASN A 250 17.65 -7.28 19.37
CA ASN A 250 16.16 -7.24 19.45
C ASN A 250 15.47 -8.56 19.07
N ASN A 251 16.16 -9.51 18.44
CA ASN A 251 15.63 -10.86 18.25
C ASN A 251 15.50 -11.62 19.59
N ASP A 252 16.41 -11.38 20.53
CA ASP A 252 16.31 -11.92 21.89
C ASP A 252 15.12 -11.31 22.65
N PHE A 253 14.79 -10.03 22.39
CA PHE A 253 13.64 -9.30 22.96
C PHE A 253 12.29 -9.92 22.56
N ILE A 254 12.05 -10.10 21.26
CA ILE A 254 10.78 -10.68 20.78
C ILE A 254 10.66 -12.14 21.19
N VAL A 255 11.76 -12.90 21.18
CA VAL A 255 11.79 -14.29 21.64
C VAL A 255 11.48 -14.38 23.14
N LYS A 256 11.95 -13.43 23.97
CA LYS A 256 11.65 -13.39 25.41
C LYS A 256 10.19 -13.02 25.70
N ILE A 257 9.64 -11.98 25.05
CA ILE A 257 8.20 -11.65 25.14
C ILE A 257 7.35 -12.85 24.69
N LYS A 258 7.78 -13.58 23.66
CA LYS A 258 7.12 -14.82 23.22
C LYS A 258 7.26 -15.98 24.21
N ARG A 259 8.26 -15.99 25.09
CA ARG A 259 8.44 -17.01 26.14
C ARG A 259 7.66 -16.70 27.42
N GLU A 260 7.46 -15.42 27.75
CA GLU A 260 6.65 -14.95 28.89
C GLU A 260 5.12 -15.10 28.67
N LYS A 261 4.71 -15.64 27.51
CA LYS A 261 3.32 -15.88 27.08
C LYS A 261 2.46 -16.79 27.97
N SER A 262 3.06 -17.51 28.92
CA SER A 262 2.39 -18.56 29.71
C SER A 262 1.94 -18.11 31.10
N LEU A 263 1.84 -16.80 31.36
CA LEU A 263 1.38 -16.30 32.65
C LEU A 263 -0.13 -16.55 32.86
N PRO A 264 -0.53 -17.16 33.98
CA PRO A 264 -1.93 -17.48 34.26
C PRO A 264 -2.76 -16.20 34.46
N GLY A 265 -3.89 -16.10 33.76
CA GLY A 265 -4.90 -15.05 33.97
C GLY A 265 -5.02 -13.99 32.87
N ILE A 266 -4.18 -13.98 31.84
CA ILE A 266 -4.34 -13.08 30.67
C ILE A 266 -5.41 -13.67 29.72
N PRO A 267 -6.44 -12.91 29.28
CA PRO A 267 -7.39 -13.39 28.26
C PRO A 267 -6.65 -13.82 26.99
N PRO A 268 -6.88 -15.03 26.45
CA PRO A 268 -6.13 -15.54 25.30
C PRO A 268 -6.14 -14.60 24.09
N LYS A 269 -7.32 -14.05 23.77
CA LYS A 269 -7.48 -13.09 22.68
C LYS A 269 -6.72 -11.78 22.93
N TYR A 270 -6.59 -11.33 24.17
CA TYR A 270 -5.76 -10.14 24.49
C TYR A 270 -4.27 -10.41 24.21
N ASN A 271 -3.79 -11.61 24.53
CA ASN A 271 -2.41 -12.04 24.28
C ASN A 271 -2.10 -12.11 22.79
N GLU A 272 -3.03 -12.64 22.00
CA GLU A 272 -2.94 -12.66 20.53
C GLU A 272 -2.81 -11.24 19.97
N ILE A 273 -3.66 -10.31 20.40
CA ILE A 273 -3.68 -8.92 19.90
C ILE A 273 -2.32 -8.24 20.07
N TYR A 274 -1.77 -8.21 21.28
CA TYR A 274 -0.49 -7.52 21.48
C TYR A 274 0.67 -8.27 20.82
N THR A 275 0.60 -9.60 20.71
CA THR A 275 1.63 -10.39 20.01
C THR A 275 1.65 -10.06 18.52
N ASP A 276 0.47 -9.94 17.90
CA ASP A 276 0.29 -9.58 16.50
C ASP A 276 0.83 -8.17 16.20
N CYS A 277 0.64 -7.24 17.13
CA CYS A 277 1.21 -5.89 17.07
C CYS A 277 2.75 -5.91 17.03
N LEU A 278 3.37 -6.91 17.66
CA LEU A 278 4.83 -7.06 17.77
C LEU A 278 5.45 -7.91 16.66
N ASN A 279 4.72 -8.20 15.58
CA ASN A 279 5.24 -8.94 14.44
C ASN A 279 6.47 -8.26 13.79
N HIS A 280 7.45 -9.09 13.40
CA HIS A 280 8.71 -8.65 12.77
C HIS A 280 8.47 -7.99 11.40
N HIS A 281 7.49 -8.46 10.63
CA HIS A 281 7.12 -7.86 9.35
C HIS A 281 6.05 -6.78 9.56
N ARG A 282 6.34 -5.54 9.14
CA ARG A 282 5.44 -4.39 9.35
C ARG A 282 4.05 -4.58 8.72
N ASN A 283 4.00 -5.22 7.54
CA ASN A 283 2.77 -5.50 6.80
C ASN A 283 1.94 -6.64 7.45
N SER A 284 2.52 -7.34 8.42
CA SER A 284 1.87 -8.41 9.17
C SER A 284 1.31 -7.94 10.51
N ARG A 285 1.48 -6.65 10.85
CA ARG A 285 0.85 -6.04 12.03
C ARG A 285 -0.61 -5.68 11.71
N PRO A 286 -1.53 -5.82 12.67
CA PRO A 286 -2.93 -5.45 12.49
C PRO A 286 -3.08 -3.94 12.27
N ASP A 287 -4.12 -3.54 11.55
CA ASP A 287 -4.52 -2.12 11.49
C ASP A 287 -5.18 -1.71 12.81
N ILE A 288 -5.11 -0.42 13.15
CA ILE A 288 -5.67 0.06 14.43
C ILE A 288 -7.17 -0.22 14.57
N PHE A 289 -7.92 -0.20 13.46
CA PHE A 289 -9.33 -0.57 13.44
C PHE A 289 -9.56 -2.03 13.85
N GLU A 290 -8.68 -2.94 13.42
CA GLU A 290 -8.76 -4.36 13.77
C GLU A 290 -8.51 -4.56 15.26
N ILE A 291 -7.50 -3.88 15.81
CA ILE A 291 -7.19 -3.94 17.24
C ILE A 291 -8.37 -3.46 18.08
N VAL A 292 -9.04 -2.37 17.69
CA VAL A 292 -10.23 -1.86 18.39
C VAL A 292 -11.37 -2.90 18.39
N ASN A 293 -11.60 -3.57 17.26
CA ASN A 293 -12.62 -4.62 17.15
C ASN A 293 -12.25 -5.84 17.99
N ASP A 294 -11.02 -6.32 17.87
CA ASP A 294 -10.54 -7.51 18.59
C ASP A 294 -10.59 -7.30 20.11
N LEU A 295 -10.20 -6.13 20.59
CA LEU A 295 -10.34 -5.76 22.00
C LEU A 295 -11.82 -5.71 22.43
N SER A 296 -12.72 -5.29 21.54
CA SER A 296 -14.16 -5.21 21.80
C SER A 296 -14.83 -6.57 21.93
N GLU A 297 -14.33 -7.59 21.24
CA GLU A 297 -14.84 -8.96 21.30
C GLU A 297 -14.42 -9.75 22.55
N ILE A 298 -13.50 -9.21 23.36
CA ILE A 298 -13.08 -9.88 24.60
C ILE A 298 -14.20 -9.77 25.63
N ASN A 299 -14.92 -10.89 25.82
CA ASN A 299 -15.98 -10.99 26.81
C ASN A 299 -15.39 -11.44 28.15
N ILE A 300 -15.26 -10.50 29.09
CA ILE A 300 -14.88 -10.82 30.47
C ILE A 300 -16.17 -11.18 31.19
N ASN A 301 -16.35 -12.47 31.48
CA ASN A 301 -17.50 -13.01 32.22
C ASN A 301 -17.66 -12.27 33.56
N THR A 302 -18.42 -11.19 33.54
CA THR A 302 -18.77 -10.40 34.71
C THR A 302 -20.17 -10.82 35.11
N LYS A 303 -20.24 -11.64 36.17
CA LYS A 303 -21.45 -11.67 36.99
C LYS A 303 -21.64 -10.27 37.55
N ASN A 304 -22.42 -9.43 36.88
CA ASN A 304 -23.41 -8.55 37.48
C ASN A 304 -24.32 -7.92 36.41
N LYS A 305 -25.62 -7.96 36.71
CA LYS A 305 -26.77 -7.62 35.88
C LYS A 305 -27.01 -6.09 35.82
N LEU A 306 -27.49 -5.66 34.64
CA LEU A 306 -28.28 -4.45 34.32
C LEU A 306 -27.53 -3.10 34.46
N GLU A 307 -27.55 -2.21 33.48
CA GLU A 307 -28.72 -1.72 32.75
C GLU A 307 -28.54 -1.64 31.23
N LYS A 308 -29.63 -1.96 30.52
CA LYS A 308 -29.83 -1.56 29.12
C LYS A 308 -29.94 -0.03 29.07
N SER A 309 -29.06 0.63 28.34
CA SER A 309 -29.47 1.80 27.57
C SER A 309 -28.56 2.00 26.36
N ASN A 310 -29.23 2.20 25.23
CA ASN A 310 -28.77 2.70 23.94
C ASN A 310 -27.86 1.76 23.14
N GLU A 311 -28.50 1.03 22.23
CA GLU A 311 -27.90 0.56 20.98
C GLU A 311 -27.18 1.75 20.31
N GLU A 312 -25.87 1.86 20.53
CA GLU A 312 -25.01 2.65 19.66
C GLU A 312 -25.07 2.02 18.27
N LYS A 313 -25.59 2.80 17.32
CA LYS A 313 -25.67 2.47 15.90
C LYS A 313 -24.33 1.90 15.44
N ILE A 314 -24.34 0.64 15.03
CA ILE A 314 -23.25 -0.01 14.29
C ILE A 314 -22.77 0.98 13.21
N PRO A 315 -21.49 1.39 13.20
CA PRO A 315 -21.00 2.40 12.27
C PRO A 315 -21.26 1.99 10.81
N LYS A 316 -21.74 2.94 9.99
CA LYS A 316 -22.00 2.76 8.54
C LYS A 316 -20.78 2.23 7.75
N THR A 317 -19.57 2.32 8.31
CA THR A 317 -18.30 1.79 7.77
C THR A 317 -18.20 0.26 7.79
N TYR A 318 -18.92 -0.45 8.69
CA TYR A 318 -18.93 -1.93 8.74
C TYR A 318 -19.54 -2.54 7.47
N ASN A 319 -20.49 -1.84 6.85
CA ASN A 319 -21.17 -2.29 5.64
C ASN A 319 -20.34 -2.03 4.37
N TYR A 320 -19.50 -0.98 4.34
CA TYR A 320 -18.76 -0.56 3.14
C TYR A 320 -17.69 -1.58 2.71
N ASN A 321 -16.98 -2.20 3.67
CA ASN A 321 -15.87 -3.12 3.39
C ASN A 321 -16.34 -4.47 2.82
N ILE A 322 -17.46 -5.02 3.30
CA ILE A 322 -18.03 -6.28 2.81
C ILE A 322 -18.68 -6.07 1.44
N ILE A 323 -19.40 -4.95 1.24
CA ILE A 323 -19.95 -4.58 -0.06
C ILE A 323 -18.83 -4.50 -1.11
N PHE A 324 -17.67 -3.96 -0.75
CA PHE A 324 -16.54 -3.88 -1.64
C PHE A 324 -16.00 -5.27 -2.05
N ILE A 325 -15.68 -6.15 -1.09
CA ILE A 325 -15.14 -7.49 -1.38
C ILE A 325 -16.15 -8.29 -2.21
N LYS A 326 -17.45 -8.14 -1.93
CA LYS A 326 -18.51 -8.74 -2.73
C LYS A 326 -18.51 -8.25 -4.18
N LYS A 327 -18.41 -6.94 -4.40
CA LYS A 327 -18.30 -6.37 -5.77
C LYS A 327 -17.05 -6.86 -6.49
N LEU A 328 -15.90 -6.91 -5.81
CA LEU A 328 -14.67 -7.45 -6.37
C LEU A 328 -14.83 -8.92 -6.75
N PHE A 329 -15.49 -9.72 -5.92
CA PHE A 329 -15.73 -11.13 -6.23
C PHE A 329 -16.75 -11.33 -7.34
N GLU A 330 -17.81 -10.54 -7.40
CA GLU A 330 -18.75 -10.52 -8.52
C GLU A 330 -18.04 -10.16 -9.83
N PHE A 331 -17.14 -9.16 -9.79
CA PHE A 331 -16.28 -8.82 -10.92
C PHE A 331 -15.36 -9.97 -11.30
N PHE A 332 -14.70 -10.61 -10.33
CA PHE A 332 -13.87 -11.79 -10.54
C PHE A 332 -14.64 -12.96 -11.18
N ILE A 333 -15.85 -13.24 -10.71
CA ILE A 333 -16.73 -14.27 -11.31
C ILE A 333 -17.06 -13.92 -12.76
N ASN A 334 -17.36 -12.65 -13.05
CA ASN A 334 -17.64 -12.22 -14.42
C ASN A 334 -16.41 -12.42 -15.33
N CYS A 335 -15.23 -11.98 -14.87
CA CYS A 335 -13.96 -12.23 -15.55
C CYS A 335 -13.74 -13.73 -15.76
N TYR A 336 -14.02 -14.54 -14.74
CA TYR A 336 -13.89 -15.99 -14.81
C TYR A 336 -14.79 -16.62 -15.88
N LYS A 337 -16.01 -16.14 -16.06
CA LYS A 337 -16.96 -16.71 -17.03
C LYS A 337 -16.70 -16.26 -18.46
N THR A 338 -16.23 -15.03 -18.64
CA THR A 338 -16.19 -14.38 -19.96
C THR A 338 -14.79 -14.33 -20.57
N GLN A 339 -13.74 -14.47 -19.76
CA GLN A 339 -12.36 -14.21 -20.20
C GLN A 339 -11.44 -15.45 -20.10
N SER A 340 -10.42 -15.48 -20.96
CA SER A 340 -9.33 -16.46 -20.92
C SER A 340 -8.43 -16.28 -19.69
N THR A 341 -7.49 -17.20 -19.46
CA THR A 341 -6.62 -17.18 -18.27
C THR A 341 -5.68 -15.97 -18.21
N GLY A 342 -5.09 -15.56 -19.33
CA GLY A 342 -4.11 -14.47 -19.37
C GLY A 342 -4.67 -13.13 -18.89
N ILE A 343 -5.76 -12.67 -19.50
CA ILE A 343 -6.30 -11.31 -19.26
C ILE A 343 -6.97 -11.15 -17.89
N ARG A 344 -7.38 -12.25 -17.24
CA ARG A 344 -8.05 -12.22 -15.92
C ARG A 344 -7.20 -11.52 -14.87
N SER A 345 -5.89 -11.78 -14.84
CA SER A 345 -4.99 -11.19 -13.84
C SER A 345 -4.87 -9.68 -14.00
N THR A 346 -4.74 -9.20 -15.24
CA THR A 346 -4.70 -7.78 -15.62
C THR A 346 -5.97 -7.06 -15.21
N LEU A 347 -7.14 -7.63 -15.54
CA LEU A 347 -8.43 -7.04 -15.18
C LEU A 347 -8.60 -6.86 -13.67
N ILE A 348 -8.19 -7.85 -12.87
CA ILE A 348 -8.30 -7.77 -11.40
C ILE A 348 -7.30 -6.76 -10.84
N LYS A 349 -6.05 -6.74 -11.33
CA LYS A 349 -5.04 -5.74 -10.93
C LYS A 349 -5.53 -4.32 -11.24
N ASN A 350 -6.11 -4.11 -12.41
CA ASN A 350 -6.63 -2.80 -12.83
C ASN A 350 -7.86 -2.40 -12.03
N TYR A 351 -8.80 -3.32 -11.78
CA TYR A 351 -9.94 -3.05 -10.90
C TYR A 351 -9.51 -2.58 -9.51
N VAL A 352 -8.51 -3.23 -8.92
CA VAL A 352 -7.93 -2.83 -7.61
C VAL A 352 -7.29 -1.43 -7.70
N ARG A 353 -6.55 -1.15 -8.77
CA ARG A 353 -5.87 0.14 -9.01
C ARG A 353 -6.87 1.28 -9.20
N GLU A 354 -7.88 1.10 -10.06
CA GLU A 354 -8.89 2.12 -10.40
C GLU A 354 -9.73 2.54 -9.19
N HIS A 355 -9.98 1.61 -8.28
CA HIS A 355 -10.70 1.91 -7.04
C HIS A 355 -9.77 2.47 -5.94
N ASN A 356 -8.50 2.77 -6.25
CA ASN A 356 -7.48 3.26 -5.32
C ASN A 356 -7.28 2.36 -4.09
N LEU A 357 -7.33 1.05 -4.30
CA LEU A 357 -7.27 0.09 -3.21
C LEU A 357 -5.87 -0.48 -3.06
N ASN A 358 -5.51 -0.77 -1.81
CA ASN A 358 -4.27 -1.45 -1.52
C ASN A 358 -4.50 -2.98 -1.61
N PRO A 359 -3.89 -3.69 -2.58
CA PRO A 359 -4.11 -5.12 -2.77
C PRO A 359 -3.72 -5.96 -1.54
N VAL A 360 -2.68 -5.54 -0.79
CA VAL A 360 -2.26 -6.19 0.47
C VAL A 360 -3.38 -6.11 1.50
N LYS A 361 -4.01 -4.93 1.65
CA LYS A 361 -5.14 -4.73 2.57
C LYS A 361 -6.37 -5.55 2.15
N ILE A 362 -6.65 -5.67 0.85
CA ILE A 362 -7.76 -6.49 0.36
C ILE A 362 -7.50 -7.96 0.69
N LEU A 363 -6.30 -8.47 0.36
CA LEU A 363 -5.92 -9.86 0.62
C LEU A 363 -6.04 -10.21 2.10
N HIS A 364 -5.47 -9.36 2.95
CA HIS A 364 -5.49 -9.52 4.39
C HIS A 364 -6.93 -9.50 4.95
N LYS A 365 -7.77 -8.59 4.47
CA LYS A 365 -9.20 -8.58 4.78
C LYS A 365 -9.90 -9.86 4.33
N MET A 366 -9.64 -10.39 3.14
CA MET A 366 -10.25 -11.65 2.73
C MET A 366 -9.83 -12.80 3.67
N ILE A 367 -8.53 -12.93 3.99
CA ILE A 367 -8.02 -14.00 4.87
C ILE A 367 -8.61 -13.93 6.29
N ARG A 368 -8.80 -12.73 6.85
CA ARG A 368 -9.25 -12.53 8.24
C ARG A 368 -10.76 -12.61 8.46
N TYR A 369 -11.57 -12.90 7.44
CA TYR A 369 -13.03 -13.04 7.59
C TYR A 369 -13.45 -14.53 7.56
N PRO A 370 -13.30 -15.27 8.68
CA PRO A 370 -13.56 -16.71 8.74
C PRO A 370 -15.04 -17.09 8.54
N SER A 371 -15.97 -16.14 8.61
CA SER A 371 -17.41 -16.41 8.41
C SER A 371 -17.86 -16.42 6.94
N GLN A 372 -16.96 -16.18 5.98
CA GLN A 372 -17.30 -15.96 4.57
C GLN A 372 -16.34 -16.66 3.61
N TYR A 373 -16.32 -17.99 3.63
CA TYR A 373 -15.46 -18.78 2.75
C TYR A 373 -15.74 -18.67 1.23
N TRP A 374 -16.80 -17.96 0.83
CA TRP A 374 -17.20 -17.89 -0.58
C TRP A 374 -16.20 -17.14 -1.49
N PHE A 375 -15.18 -16.45 -0.97
CA PHE A 375 -14.10 -15.86 -1.77
C PHE A 375 -12.77 -16.64 -1.68
N THR A 376 -12.73 -17.85 -1.12
CA THR A 376 -11.50 -18.64 -0.99
C THR A 376 -10.78 -18.84 -2.33
N SER A 377 -11.52 -19.03 -3.43
CA SER A 377 -10.94 -19.09 -4.78
C SER A 377 -10.30 -17.77 -5.22
N LEU A 378 -10.85 -16.62 -4.83
CA LEU A 378 -10.26 -15.31 -5.10
C LEU A 378 -8.97 -15.10 -4.31
N ILE A 379 -8.89 -15.57 -3.06
CA ILE A 379 -7.64 -15.57 -2.29
C ILE A 379 -6.60 -16.44 -3.02
N GLY A 380 -6.99 -17.65 -3.45
CA GLY A 380 -6.12 -18.52 -4.24
C GLY A 380 -5.58 -17.83 -5.48
N PHE A 381 -6.45 -17.13 -6.20
CA PHE A 381 -6.08 -16.32 -7.37
C PHE A 381 -5.09 -15.19 -7.04
N PHE A 382 -5.25 -14.53 -5.89
CA PHE A 382 -4.33 -13.48 -5.44
C PHE A 382 -2.93 -14.04 -5.17
N TYR A 383 -2.82 -15.21 -4.53
CA TYR A 383 -1.52 -15.88 -4.35
C TYR A 383 -0.92 -16.36 -5.66
N GLN A 384 -1.72 -16.91 -6.57
CA GLN A 384 -1.26 -17.39 -7.88
C GLN A 384 -0.64 -16.25 -8.72
N HIS A 385 -1.20 -15.04 -8.64
CA HIS A 385 -0.78 -13.90 -9.47
C HIS A 385 -0.05 -12.79 -8.71
N GLY A 386 0.32 -13.01 -7.45
CA GLY A 386 1.06 -12.04 -6.63
C GLY A 386 0.31 -10.74 -6.38
N ILE A 387 -1.01 -10.79 -6.21
CA ILE A 387 -1.84 -9.60 -5.97
C ILE A 387 -1.86 -9.33 -4.47
N GLY A 388 -1.07 -8.35 -4.02
CA GLY A 388 -0.96 -8.01 -2.60
C GLY A 388 -0.09 -8.97 -1.78
N THR A 389 0.64 -9.85 -2.47
CA THR A 389 1.59 -10.83 -1.93
C THR A 389 2.60 -11.19 -3.02
N VAL A 390 3.67 -11.91 -2.69
CA VAL A 390 4.51 -12.59 -3.69
C VAL A 390 3.73 -13.75 -4.32
N VAL A 391 4.09 -14.12 -5.56
CA VAL A 391 3.53 -15.31 -6.22
C VAL A 391 3.86 -16.55 -5.38
N ASP A 392 2.81 -17.27 -4.96
CA ASP A 392 2.92 -18.50 -4.19
C ASP A 392 1.92 -19.53 -4.72
N ASN A 393 2.39 -20.33 -5.68
CA ASN A 393 1.57 -21.37 -6.29
C ASN A 393 1.25 -22.52 -5.32
N GLN A 394 2.04 -22.75 -4.27
CA GLN A 394 1.73 -23.80 -3.29
C GLN A 394 0.56 -23.36 -2.39
N MET A 395 0.56 -22.10 -1.95
CA MET A 395 -0.55 -21.54 -1.18
C MET A 395 -1.82 -21.42 -2.04
N ALA A 396 -1.68 -20.99 -3.30
CA ALA A 396 -2.79 -20.97 -4.25
C ALA A 396 -3.41 -22.37 -4.41
N PHE A 397 -2.60 -23.41 -4.60
CA PHE A 397 -3.06 -24.80 -4.71
C PHE A 397 -3.86 -25.22 -3.48
N LYS A 398 -3.36 -24.94 -2.27
CA LYS A 398 -4.06 -25.25 -1.01
C LYS A 398 -5.41 -24.55 -0.93
N LEU A 399 -5.48 -23.28 -1.32
CA LEU A 399 -6.72 -22.49 -1.28
C LEU A 399 -7.73 -22.95 -2.32
N PHE A 400 -7.31 -23.28 -3.55
CA PHE A 400 -8.22 -23.85 -4.53
C PHE A 400 -8.71 -25.24 -4.12
N ASN A 401 -7.86 -26.05 -3.48
CA ASN A 401 -8.26 -27.33 -2.91
C ASN A 401 -9.28 -27.15 -1.78
N LEU A 402 -9.12 -26.13 -0.94
CA LEU A 402 -10.10 -25.78 0.08
C LEU A 402 -11.43 -25.38 -0.56
N ALA A 403 -11.41 -24.46 -1.54
CA ALA A 403 -12.59 -24.00 -2.26
C ALA A 403 -13.35 -25.14 -2.97
N ALA A 404 -12.63 -26.09 -3.58
CA ALA A 404 -13.21 -27.24 -4.29
C ALA A 404 -13.93 -28.24 -3.37
N ASN A 405 -13.47 -28.37 -2.12
CA ASN A 405 -13.97 -29.36 -1.17
C ASN A 405 -14.90 -28.78 -0.10
N GLU A 406 -15.19 -27.48 -0.18
CA GLU A 406 -15.92 -26.78 0.86
C GLU A 406 -17.39 -27.22 0.96
N ILE A 407 -17.82 -27.59 2.16
CA ILE A 407 -19.22 -27.91 2.48
C ILE A 407 -19.83 -26.67 3.13
N ILE A 408 -20.78 -26.04 2.44
CA ILE A 408 -21.37 -24.78 2.88
C ILE A 408 -22.81 -25.03 3.33
N ASP A 409 -22.97 -25.19 4.64
CA ASP A 409 -24.28 -25.28 5.30
C ASP A 409 -24.77 -23.86 5.64
N THR A 410 -25.40 -23.20 4.68
CA THR A 410 -26.00 -21.86 4.90
C THR A 410 -27.45 -21.82 4.45
N SER A 411 -28.30 -21.23 5.27
CA SER A 411 -29.72 -21.00 4.94
C SER A 411 -29.92 -19.88 3.91
N ASN A 412 -28.90 -19.04 3.65
CA ASN A 412 -28.96 -17.91 2.73
C ASN A 412 -28.79 -18.35 1.26
N PHE A 413 -29.84 -18.18 0.46
CA PHE A 413 -29.87 -18.56 -0.96
C PHE A 413 -28.79 -17.87 -1.81
N SER A 414 -28.55 -16.57 -1.60
CA SER A 414 -27.56 -15.80 -2.38
C SER A 414 -26.13 -16.25 -2.10
N LEU A 415 -25.83 -16.60 -0.85
CA LEU A 415 -24.53 -17.14 -0.47
C LEU A 415 -24.32 -18.54 -1.05
N ARG A 416 -25.34 -19.41 -1.04
CA ARG A 416 -25.28 -20.73 -1.70
C ARG A 416 -24.89 -20.66 -3.18
N LYS A 417 -25.41 -19.67 -3.92
CA LYS A 417 -25.04 -19.47 -5.34
C LYS A 417 -23.58 -19.04 -5.49
N LEU A 418 -23.10 -18.09 -4.69
CA LEU A 418 -21.70 -17.66 -4.72
C LEU A 418 -20.75 -18.79 -4.33
N SER A 419 -21.14 -19.58 -3.33
CA SER A 419 -20.42 -20.77 -2.87
C SER A 419 -20.30 -21.86 -3.92
N ALA A 420 -21.38 -22.15 -4.66
CA ALA A 420 -21.32 -23.10 -5.77
C ALA A 420 -20.36 -22.63 -6.86
N ILE A 421 -20.36 -21.33 -7.17
CA ILE A 421 -19.42 -20.73 -8.13
C ILE A 421 -17.98 -20.78 -7.59
N ASN A 422 -17.76 -20.48 -6.31
CA ASN A 422 -16.45 -20.58 -5.66
C ASN A 422 -15.89 -22.00 -5.75
N LYS A 423 -16.75 -23.00 -5.51
CA LYS A 423 -16.40 -24.41 -5.66
C LYS A 423 -16.02 -24.77 -7.09
N GLU A 424 -16.82 -24.35 -8.07
CA GLU A 424 -16.52 -24.55 -9.49
C GLU A 424 -15.18 -23.93 -9.86
N ILE A 425 -14.92 -22.67 -9.47
CA ILE A 425 -13.65 -21.99 -9.71
C ILE A 425 -12.50 -22.77 -9.07
N GLY A 426 -12.64 -23.22 -7.82
CA GLY A 426 -11.64 -24.03 -7.14
C GLY A 426 -11.31 -25.32 -7.90
N ILE A 427 -12.33 -26.07 -8.34
CA ILE A 427 -12.15 -27.33 -9.08
C ILE A 427 -11.38 -27.10 -10.38
N ILE A 428 -11.80 -26.10 -11.17
CA ILE A 428 -11.18 -25.83 -12.46
C ILE A 428 -9.78 -25.24 -12.29
N SER A 429 -9.56 -24.35 -11.31
CA SER A 429 -8.23 -23.83 -11.01
C SER A 429 -7.27 -24.93 -10.55
N LEU A 430 -7.72 -25.94 -9.79
CA LEU A 430 -6.87 -27.11 -9.48
C LEU A 430 -6.48 -27.89 -10.73
N ALA A 431 -7.43 -28.09 -11.65
CA ALA A 431 -7.14 -28.76 -12.91
C ALA A 431 -6.17 -27.95 -13.76
N ASP A 432 -6.30 -26.61 -13.82
CA ASP A 432 -5.34 -25.70 -14.48
C ASP A 432 -3.95 -25.86 -13.85
N MET A 433 -3.86 -25.95 -12.51
CA MET A 433 -2.59 -26.10 -11.81
C MET A 433 -1.92 -27.46 -12.03
N TYR A 434 -2.69 -28.55 -12.06
CA TYR A 434 -2.17 -29.86 -12.47
C TYR A 434 -1.73 -29.87 -13.94
N PHE A 435 -2.47 -29.18 -14.80
CA PHE A 435 -2.16 -29.08 -16.22
C PHE A 435 -0.84 -28.37 -16.47
N GLU A 436 -0.60 -27.25 -15.79
CA GLU A 436 0.61 -26.44 -15.93
C GLU A 436 1.78 -26.88 -15.05
N GLY A 437 1.50 -27.63 -13.96
CA GLY A 437 2.51 -27.96 -12.94
C GLY A 437 2.82 -26.81 -11.98
N LEU A 438 1.83 -25.97 -11.67
CA LEU A 438 1.99 -24.81 -10.79
C LEU A 438 1.76 -25.21 -9.34
N GLY A 439 2.80 -25.21 -8.51
CA GLY A 439 2.67 -25.53 -7.06
C GLY A 439 2.37 -27.00 -6.76
N VAL A 440 2.26 -27.83 -7.79
CA VAL A 440 2.05 -29.28 -7.76
C VAL A 440 2.74 -29.90 -8.98
N GLU A 441 3.09 -31.18 -8.91
CA GLU A 441 3.66 -31.90 -10.06
C GLU A 441 2.69 -31.89 -11.25
N LYS A 442 3.23 -31.67 -12.45
CA LYS A 442 2.45 -31.61 -13.70
C LYS A 442 1.83 -32.98 -13.99
N ASP A 443 0.52 -33.03 -14.06
CA ASP A 443 -0.27 -34.23 -14.38
C ASP A 443 -1.46 -33.86 -15.27
N THR A 444 -1.23 -33.89 -16.59
CA THR A 444 -2.26 -33.56 -17.58
C THR A 444 -3.39 -34.59 -17.63
N LYS A 445 -3.13 -35.84 -17.22
CA LYS A 445 -4.15 -36.90 -17.16
C LYS A 445 -5.11 -36.66 -16.01
N LYS A 446 -4.59 -36.29 -14.84
CA LYS A 446 -5.40 -35.90 -13.69
C LYS A 446 -6.17 -34.61 -13.96
N ALA A 447 -5.56 -33.62 -14.61
CA ALA A 447 -6.27 -32.41 -15.04
C ALA A 447 -7.46 -32.77 -15.95
N PHE A 448 -7.25 -33.61 -16.98
CA PHE A 448 -8.32 -34.08 -17.86
C PHE A 448 -9.45 -34.79 -17.11
N GLN A 449 -9.12 -35.64 -16.13
CA GLN A 449 -10.13 -36.32 -15.29
C GLN A 449 -10.97 -35.33 -14.48
N ILE A 450 -10.34 -34.32 -13.88
CA ILE A 450 -11.03 -33.28 -13.10
C ILE A 450 -11.94 -32.46 -14.03
N TYR A 451 -11.45 -32.02 -15.20
CA TYR A 451 -12.27 -31.32 -16.19
C TYR A 451 -13.46 -32.15 -16.65
N SER A 452 -13.24 -33.44 -16.95
CA SER A 452 -14.31 -34.33 -17.41
C SER A 452 -15.39 -34.47 -16.35
N LYS A 453 -15.02 -34.70 -15.09
CA LYS A 453 -15.98 -34.79 -13.99
C LYS A 453 -16.77 -33.49 -13.80
N ALA A 454 -16.09 -32.34 -13.78
CA ALA A 454 -16.76 -31.04 -13.64
C ALA A 454 -17.67 -30.72 -14.85
N SER A 455 -17.30 -31.19 -16.05
CA SER A 455 -18.11 -31.08 -17.26
C SER A 455 -19.39 -31.92 -17.15
N ASP A 456 -19.29 -33.15 -16.64
CA ASP A 456 -20.44 -34.03 -16.41
C ASP A 456 -21.40 -33.46 -15.35
N GLU A 457 -20.87 -32.72 -14.37
CA GLU A 457 -21.63 -31.94 -13.40
C GLU A 457 -22.22 -30.62 -13.97
N GLY A 458 -21.97 -30.32 -15.24
CA GLY A 458 -22.59 -29.22 -15.99
C GLY A 458 -21.74 -27.95 -16.15
N SER A 459 -20.47 -27.94 -15.74
CA SER A 459 -19.59 -26.79 -15.93
C SER A 459 -19.25 -26.59 -17.41
N LEU A 460 -19.74 -25.48 -18.00
CA LEU A 460 -19.41 -25.12 -19.39
C LEU A 460 -17.93 -24.78 -19.57
N LYS A 461 -17.27 -24.28 -18.52
CA LYS A 461 -15.85 -23.95 -18.54
C LYS A 461 -15.01 -25.24 -18.55
N ALA A 462 -15.38 -26.22 -17.74
CA ALA A 462 -14.80 -27.55 -17.79
C ALA A 462 -15.01 -28.22 -19.15
N LEU A 463 -16.23 -28.15 -19.70
CA LEU A 463 -16.54 -28.71 -21.02
C LEU A 463 -15.66 -28.11 -22.12
N ASN A 464 -15.39 -26.80 -22.07
CA ASN A 464 -14.43 -26.15 -22.97
C ASN A 464 -12.99 -26.64 -22.74
N ALA A 465 -12.57 -26.85 -21.49
CA ALA A 465 -11.24 -27.40 -21.19
C ALA A 465 -11.08 -28.86 -21.66
N VAL A 466 -12.12 -29.69 -21.54
CA VAL A 466 -12.18 -31.05 -22.11
C VAL A 466 -11.99 -31.01 -23.63
N ALA A 467 -12.67 -30.09 -24.32
CA ALA A 467 -12.49 -29.90 -25.75
C ALA A 467 -11.05 -29.50 -26.10
N TYR A 468 -10.44 -28.61 -25.32
CA TYR A 468 -9.03 -28.22 -25.49
C TYR A 468 -8.05 -29.40 -25.27
N CYS A 469 -8.33 -30.27 -24.31
CA CYS A 469 -7.58 -31.50 -24.11
C CYS A 469 -7.70 -32.45 -25.31
N TYR A 470 -8.88 -32.58 -25.93
CA TYR A 470 -9.04 -33.36 -27.16
C TYR A 470 -8.31 -32.75 -28.35
N ASP A 471 -8.36 -31.43 -28.52
CA ASP A 471 -7.74 -30.72 -29.65
C ASP A 471 -6.22 -30.90 -29.66
N ASN A 472 -5.61 -30.89 -28.47
CA ASN A 472 -4.15 -30.93 -28.32
C ASN A 472 -3.60 -32.29 -27.84
N GLY A 473 -4.46 -33.21 -27.40
CA GLY A 473 -4.05 -34.50 -26.88
C GLY A 473 -3.48 -34.47 -25.45
N PHE A 474 -3.97 -33.56 -24.59
CA PHE A 474 -3.50 -33.45 -23.21
C PHE A 474 -4.28 -34.36 -22.27
N GLY A 475 -3.60 -35.34 -21.67
CA GLY A 475 -4.23 -36.32 -20.77
C GLY A 475 -5.17 -37.33 -21.46
N VAL A 476 -5.43 -37.15 -22.75
CA VAL A 476 -6.30 -37.97 -23.60
C VAL A 476 -5.73 -38.02 -25.02
N LYS A 477 -6.07 -39.04 -25.81
CA LYS A 477 -5.65 -39.12 -27.21
C LYS A 477 -6.23 -37.94 -28.00
N LYS A 478 -5.37 -37.24 -28.77
CA LYS A 478 -5.76 -36.14 -29.66
C LYS A 478 -6.89 -36.60 -30.61
N ASN A 479 -7.94 -35.80 -30.69
CA ASN A 479 -9.09 -35.99 -31.59
C ASN A 479 -9.76 -34.64 -31.86
N GLU A 480 -9.46 -34.03 -33.01
CA GLU A 480 -9.94 -32.70 -33.37
C GLU A 480 -11.44 -32.66 -33.67
N GLU A 481 -12.01 -33.73 -34.25
CA GLU A 481 -13.46 -33.82 -34.53
C GLU A 481 -14.26 -33.82 -33.22
N LYS A 482 -13.84 -34.66 -32.27
CA LYS A 482 -14.44 -34.68 -30.93
C LYS A 482 -14.23 -33.36 -30.18
N ALA A 483 -13.08 -32.72 -30.37
CA ALA A 483 -12.82 -31.39 -29.81
C ALA A 483 -13.82 -30.36 -30.35
N PHE A 484 -13.99 -30.29 -31.68
CA PHE A 484 -14.92 -29.39 -32.34
C PHE A 484 -16.36 -29.60 -31.84
N GLU A 485 -16.85 -30.84 -31.82
CA GLU A 485 -18.20 -31.14 -31.30
C GLU A 485 -18.38 -30.69 -29.85
N THR A 486 -17.35 -30.89 -29.02
CA THR A 486 -17.38 -30.54 -27.59
C THR A 486 -17.33 -29.03 -27.39
N TYR A 487 -16.50 -28.31 -28.16
CA TYR A 487 -16.49 -26.85 -28.19
C TYR A 487 -17.85 -26.30 -28.63
N LEU A 488 -18.44 -26.84 -29.69
CA LEU A 488 -19.74 -26.42 -30.22
C LEU A 488 -20.85 -26.57 -29.17
N LYS A 489 -20.91 -27.73 -28.49
CA LYS A 489 -21.86 -27.96 -27.39
C LYS A 489 -21.73 -26.93 -26.26
N SER A 490 -20.52 -26.52 -25.91
CA SER A 490 -20.29 -25.48 -24.91
C SER A 490 -20.65 -24.08 -25.42
N ALA A 491 -20.31 -23.79 -26.67
CA ALA A 491 -20.55 -22.50 -27.33
C ALA A 491 -22.05 -22.20 -27.53
N GLU A 492 -22.83 -23.22 -27.89
CA GLU A 492 -24.29 -23.14 -28.05
C GLU A 492 -25.01 -22.85 -26.73
N LYS A 493 -24.46 -23.34 -25.61
CA LYS A 493 -24.94 -23.03 -24.24
C LYS A 493 -24.47 -21.67 -23.72
N GLY A 494 -23.81 -20.86 -24.56
CA GLY A 494 -23.45 -19.48 -24.25
C GLY A 494 -22.05 -19.28 -23.65
N ASN A 495 -21.18 -20.30 -23.65
CA ASN A 495 -19.80 -20.09 -23.24
C ASN A 495 -19.03 -19.27 -24.31
N SER A 496 -18.73 -18.01 -23.99
CA SER A 496 -18.04 -17.10 -24.90
C SER A 496 -16.63 -17.56 -25.30
N ILE A 497 -15.88 -18.22 -24.41
CA ILE A 497 -14.56 -18.78 -24.72
C ILE A 497 -14.70 -19.92 -25.73
N ALA A 498 -15.70 -20.78 -25.53
CA ALA A 498 -15.98 -21.86 -26.48
C ALA A 498 -16.46 -21.30 -27.83
N GLN A 499 -17.27 -20.23 -27.86
CA GLN A 499 -17.65 -19.56 -29.10
C GLN A 499 -16.43 -19.04 -29.87
N PHE A 500 -15.44 -18.50 -29.17
CA PHE A 500 -14.17 -18.10 -29.77
C PHE A 500 -13.42 -19.31 -30.36
N ASN A 501 -13.30 -20.40 -29.59
CA ASN A 501 -12.64 -21.64 -30.04
C ASN A 501 -13.36 -22.33 -31.22
N VAL A 502 -14.69 -22.27 -31.28
CA VAL A 502 -15.47 -22.71 -32.47
C VAL A 502 -15.12 -21.83 -33.68
N GLY A 503 -15.00 -20.52 -33.48
CA GLY A 503 -14.57 -19.61 -34.54
C GLY A 503 -13.18 -19.98 -35.09
N ASP A 504 -12.23 -20.20 -34.19
CA ASP A 504 -10.86 -20.58 -34.52
C ASP A 504 -10.77 -21.94 -35.24
N THR A 505 -11.49 -22.96 -34.75
CA THR A 505 -11.53 -24.29 -35.40
C THR A 505 -12.11 -24.24 -36.82
N TYR A 506 -13.14 -23.42 -37.09
CA TYR A 506 -13.62 -23.17 -38.44
C TYR A 506 -12.60 -22.46 -39.34
N ILE A 507 -11.83 -21.49 -38.79
CA ILE A 507 -10.80 -20.76 -39.54
C ILE A 507 -9.62 -21.68 -39.89
N ARG A 508 -9.17 -22.52 -38.94
CA ARG A 508 -8.08 -23.47 -39.14
C ARG A 508 -8.49 -24.72 -39.91
N GLY A 509 -9.76 -25.11 -39.87
CA GLY A 509 -10.24 -26.39 -40.39
C GLY A 509 -9.85 -27.59 -39.52
N ALA A 510 -9.74 -27.40 -38.20
CA ALA A 510 -9.37 -28.46 -37.25
C ALA A 510 -10.61 -29.27 -36.85
N GLY A 511 -10.64 -30.56 -37.21
CA GLY A 511 -11.79 -31.45 -36.93
C GLY A 511 -13.08 -31.15 -37.70
N ILE A 512 -13.08 -30.13 -38.56
CA ILE A 512 -14.22 -29.67 -39.37
C ILE A 512 -13.70 -29.06 -40.67
N LYS A 513 -14.50 -29.06 -41.73
CA LYS A 513 -14.13 -28.36 -42.98
C LYS A 513 -13.94 -26.87 -42.71
N LYS A 514 -12.81 -26.32 -43.19
CA LYS A 514 -12.49 -24.89 -43.10
C LYS A 514 -13.61 -24.01 -43.69
N ASP A 515 -14.05 -23.02 -42.92
CA ASP A 515 -15.07 -22.03 -43.28
C ASP A 515 -14.82 -20.72 -42.53
N GLU A 516 -14.04 -19.81 -43.15
CA GLU A 516 -13.64 -18.55 -42.50
C GLU A 516 -14.82 -17.61 -42.21
N ALA A 517 -15.88 -17.67 -43.03
CA ALA A 517 -17.06 -16.82 -42.84
C ALA A 517 -17.84 -17.23 -41.60
N LYS A 518 -18.08 -18.54 -41.42
CA LYS A 518 -18.65 -19.08 -40.18
C LYS A 518 -17.74 -18.84 -38.98
N GLY A 519 -16.44 -19.03 -39.17
CA GLY A 519 -15.43 -18.75 -38.15
C GLY A 519 -15.57 -17.34 -37.59
N LEU A 520 -15.56 -16.34 -38.48
CA LEU A 520 -15.75 -14.95 -38.10
C LEU A 520 -17.11 -14.69 -37.43
N GLN A 521 -18.20 -15.31 -37.90
CA GLN A 521 -19.52 -15.15 -37.26
C GLN A 521 -19.50 -15.63 -35.80
N TRP A 522 -18.86 -16.76 -35.50
CA TRP A 522 -18.69 -17.25 -34.14
C TRP A 522 -17.76 -16.38 -33.30
N THR A 523 -16.65 -15.89 -33.87
CA THR A 523 -15.76 -14.95 -33.19
C THR A 523 -16.48 -13.63 -32.86
N ILE A 524 -17.30 -13.09 -33.77
CA ILE A 524 -18.14 -11.90 -33.51
C ILE A 524 -19.16 -12.19 -32.40
N LYS A 525 -19.80 -13.36 -32.42
CA LYS A 525 -20.74 -13.77 -31.36
C LYS A 525 -20.06 -13.79 -29.98
N SER A 526 -18.85 -14.34 -29.90
CA SER A 526 -18.02 -14.31 -28.68
C SER A 526 -17.65 -12.90 -28.24
N ALA A 527 -17.26 -12.05 -29.20
CA ALA A 527 -16.90 -10.65 -28.96
C ALA A 527 -18.10 -9.85 -28.41
N LEU A 528 -19.30 -10.06 -28.95
CA LEU A 528 -20.55 -9.46 -28.47
C LEU A 528 -20.96 -9.98 -27.08
N ALA A 529 -20.59 -11.21 -26.74
CA ALA A 529 -20.72 -11.76 -25.38
C ALA A 529 -19.68 -11.19 -24.38
N GLY A 530 -18.76 -10.33 -24.86
CA GLY A 530 -17.83 -9.59 -24.02
C GLY A 530 -16.45 -10.24 -23.83
N ASN A 531 -16.14 -11.32 -24.55
CA ASN A 531 -14.81 -11.93 -24.53
C ASN A 531 -13.79 -11.02 -25.22
N VAL A 532 -12.76 -10.57 -24.49
CA VAL A 532 -11.84 -9.55 -25.00
C VAL A 532 -10.92 -10.10 -26.11
N ASP A 533 -10.47 -11.35 -26.00
CA ASP A 533 -9.63 -11.98 -27.03
C ASP A 533 -10.37 -12.05 -28.37
N ALA A 534 -11.67 -12.37 -28.33
CA ALA A 534 -12.52 -12.35 -29.51
C ALA A 534 -12.69 -10.93 -30.08
N ILE A 535 -12.87 -9.91 -29.24
CA ILE A 535 -12.94 -8.50 -29.71
C ILE A 535 -11.64 -8.11 -30.42
N CYS A 536 -10.48 -8.48 -29.84
CA CYS A 536 -9.16 -8.25 -30.44
C CYS A 536 -9.00 -8.98 -31.77
N ASN A 537 -9.39 -10.26 -31.84
CA ASN A 537 -9.30 -11.08 -33.04
C ASN A 537 -10.26 -10.64 -34.15
N VAL A 538 -11.45 -10.13 -33.82
CA VAL A 538 -12.31 -9.47 -34.83
C VAL A 538 -11.60 -8.26 -35.43
N GLY A 539 -10.94 -7.44 -34.60
CA GLY A 539 -10.09 -6.35 -35.07
C GLY A 539 -9.02 -6.85 -36.04
N TYR A 540 -8.24 -7.84 -35.62
CA TYR A 540 -7.21 -8.48 -36.46
C TYR A 540 -7.76 -8.97 -37.81
N TYR A 541 -8.93 -9.62 -37.82
CA TYR A 541 -9.55 -10.13 -39.04
C TYR A 541 -9.96 -9.01 -40.01
N TYR A 542 -10.56 -7.93 -39.51
CA TYR A 542 -10.90 -6.79 -40.36
C TYR A 542 -9.68 -6.12 -41.00
N TYR A 543 -8.55 -6.09 -40.27
CA TYR A 543 -7.30 -5.58 -40.81
C TYR A 543 -6.67 -6.51 -41.84
N ASN A 544 -6.39 -7.75 -41.47
CA ASN A 544 -5.53 -8.61 -42.27
C ASN A 544 -6.29 -9.34 -43.38
N CYS A 545 -7.55 -9.72 -43.14
CA CYS A 545 -8.32 -10.51 -44.10
C CYS A 545 -9.21 -9.65 -44.99
N ARG A 546 -9.69 -8.50 -44.50
CA ARG A 546 -10.58 -7.61 -45.27
C ARG A 546 -9.96 -6.28 -45.68
N ARG A 547 -8.81 -5.89 -45.12
CA ARG A 547 -8.16 -4.58 -45.35
C ARG A 547 -9.10 -3.38 -45.09
N ILE A 548 -9.98 -3.50 -44.08
CA ILE A 548 -10.92 -2.44 -43.68
C ILE A 548 -10.37 -1.76 -42.42
N ASP A 549 -9.40 -0.87 -42.61
CA ASP A 549 -8.61 -0.28 -41.52
C ASP A 549 -9.45 0.44 -40.47
N LYS A 550 -10.47 1.19 -40.92
CA LYS A 550 -11.34 1.96 -40.00
C LYS A 550 -12.20 1.06 -39.11
N GLU A 551 -12.67 -0.07 -39.62
CA GLU A 551 -13.52 -0.97 -38.84
C GLU A 551 -12.68 -1.81 -37.89
N GLY A 552 -11.55 -2.35 -38.37
CA GLY A 552 -10.57 -3.00 -37.51
C GLY A 552 -10.13 -2.10 -36.34
N PHE A 553 -9.91 -0.81 -36.60
CA PHE A 553 -9.51 0.14 -35.57
C PHE A 553 -10.55 0.29 -34.47
N LYS A 554 -11.84 0.38 -34.83
CA LYS A 554 -12.91 0.45 -33.84
C LYS A 554 -12.93 -0.78 -32.93
N TRP A 555 -12.67 -1.97 -33.48
CA TRP A 555 -12.61 -3.20 -32.68
C TRP A 555 -11.40 -3.22 -31.75
N TYR A 556 -10.22 -2.79 -32.20
CA TYR A 556 -9.08 -2.66 -31.31
C TYR A 556 -9.29 -1.61 -30.22
N VAL A 557 -9.91 -0.46 -30.52
CA VAL A 557 -10.26 0.53 -29.48
C VAL A 557 -11.19 -0.08 -28.43
N LYS A 558 -12.23 -0.82 -28.86
CA LYS A 558 -13.14 -1.53 -27.95
C LYS A 558 -12.42 -2.56 -27.07
N ALA A 559 -11.47 -3.31 -27.63
CA ALA A 559 -10.68 -4.27 -26.87
C ALA A 559 -9.70 -3.58 -25.90
N ALA A 560 -9.08 -2.48 -26.33
CA ALA A 560 -8.14 -1.71 -25.53
C ALA A 560 -8.81 -1.02 -24.32
N GLU A 561 -10.05 -0.54 -24.50
CA GLU A 561 -10.91 -0.02 -23.42
C GLU A 561 -11.37 -1.11 -22.43
N LYS A 562 -11.30 -2.38 -22.84
CA LYS A 562 -11.53 -3.56 -21.99
C LYS A 562 -10.23 -4.18 -21.48
N GLU A 563 -9.14 -3.41 -21.46
CA GLU A 563 -7.86 -3.78 -20.88
C GLU A 563 -7.12 -4.95 -21.59
N SER A 564 -7.41 -5.22 -22.88
CA SER A 564 -6.48 -6.05 -23.68
C SER A 564 -5.23 -5.26 -23.99
N PHE A 565 -4.10 -5.76 -23.50
CA PHE A 565 -2.81 -5.11 -23.63
C PHE A 565 -2.27 -5.19 -25.07
N GLU A 566 -2.59 -6.25 -25.82
CA GLU A 566 -2.29 -6.35 -27.26
C GLU A 566 -3.06 -5.30 -28.04
N ALA A 567 -4.37 -5.14 -27.75
CA ALA A 567 -5.18 -4.13 -28.39
C ALA A 567 -4.72 -2.71 -28.01
N GLN A 568 -4.36 -2.47 -26.74
CA GLN A 568 -3.78 -1.19 -26.30
C GLN A 568 -2.51 -0.86 -27.09
N PHE A 569 -1.62 -1.83 -27.29
CA PHE A 569 -0.45 -1.66 -28.13
C PHE A 569 -0.81 -1.35 -29.58
N HIS A 570 -1.71 -2.12 -30.20
CA HIS A 570 -2.12 -1.88 -31.59
C HIS A 570 -2.80 -0.51 -31.78
N VAL A 571 -3.63 -0.07 -30.83
CA VAL A 571 -4.21 1.29 -30.86
C VAL A 571 -3.09 2.34 -30.75
N GLY A 572 -2.12 2.14 -29.85
CA GLY A 572 -0.95 3.00 -29.72
C GLY A 572 -0.15 3.10 -31.02
N TRP A 573 0.11 1.95 -31.65
CA TRP A 573 0.80 1.83 -32.92
C TRP A 573 0.12 2.61 -34.04
N ARG A 574 -1.21 2.49 -34.18
CA ARG A 574 -1.96 3.20 -35.22
C ARG A 574 -1.92 4.71 -35.03
N TYR A 575 -2.02 5.20 -33.80
CA TYR A 575 -1.86 6.62 -33.53
C TYR A 575 -0.43 7.11 -33.76
N TYR A 576 0.57 6.28 -33.48
CA TYR A 576 1.98 6.62 -33.68
C TYR A 576 2.36 6.71 -35.18
N TYR A 577 1.97 5.72 -35.99
CA TYR A 577 2.29 5.68 -37.43
C TYR A 577 1.23 6.33 -38.32
N GLY A 578 0.05 6.65 -37.79
CA GLY A 578 -1.02 7.36 -38.49
C GLY A 578 -1.79 6.55 -39.52
N GLU A 579 -1.54 5.24 -39.64
CA GLU A 579 -2.13 4.37 -40.65
C GLU A 579 -3.67 4.30 -40.56
N GLY A 580 -4.36 4.85 -41.56
CA GLY A 580 -5.82 4.80 -41.70
C GLY A 580 -6.62 5.77 -40.82
N ILE A 581 -5.98 6.47 -39.87
CA ILE A 581 -6.64 7.35 -38.88
C ILE A 581 -5.95 8.72 -38.66
N GLY A 582 -4.73 8.92 -39.17
CA GLY A 582 -3.91 10.13 -38.98
C GLY A 582 -3.02 10.08 -37.72
N TRP A 583 -1.90 10.82 -37.75
CA TRP A 583 -0.91 10.84 -36.66
C TRP A 583 -1.44 11.54 -35.40
N ASP A 584 -1.25 10.91 -34.24
CA ASP A 584 -1.51 11.48 -32.91
C ASP A 584 -0.55 10.87 -31.88
N TYR A 585 0.69 11.34 -31.86
CA TYR A 585 1.74 10.83 -30.97
C TYR A 585 1.37 10.91 -29.48
N LYS A 586 0.55 11.88 -29.06
CA LYS A 586 0.10 12.02 -27.67
C LYS A 586 -0.88 10.91 -27.28
N LYS A 587 -1.80 10.53 -28.17
CA LYS A 587 -2.65 9.35 -27.95
C LYS A 587 -1.84 8.06 -28.05
N GLY A 588 -0.92 7.96 -29.01
CA GLY A 588 0.03 6.84 -29.13
C GLY A 588 0.75 6.58 -27.81
N PHE A 589 1.37 7.62 -27.25
CA PHE A 589 2.04 7.58 -25.95
C PHE A 589 1.12 7.09 -24.82
N LYS A 590 -0.10 7.61 -24.72
CA LYS A 590 -1.07 7.20 -23.67
C LYS A 590 -1.41 5.71 -23.76
N TRP A 591 -1.57 5.19 -24.96
CA TRP A 591 -1.92 3.77 -25.18
C TRP A 591 -0.73 2.84 -24.99
N PHE A 592 0.47 3.22 -25.45
CA PHE A 592 1.69 2.48 -25.13
C PHE A 592 1.96 2.46 -23.62
N LYS A 593 1.70 3.57 -22.92
CA LYS A 593 1.78 3.60 -21.46
C LYS A 593 0.85 2.58 -20.79
N LYS A 594 -0.42 2.51 -21.21
CA LYS A 594 -1.36 1.51 -20.70
C LYS A 594 -0.90 0.08 -20.99
N ALA A 595 -0.46 -0.20 -22.22
CA ALA A 595 0.05 -1.51 -22.60
C ALA A 595 1.27 -1.90 -21.77
N ALA A 596 2.21 -0.97 -21.55
CA ALA A 596 3.40 -1.18 -20.74
C ALA A 596 3.10 -1.46 -19.26
N GLU A 597 2.14 -0.74 -18.68
CA GLU A 597 1.65 -0.94 -17.31
C GLU A 597 0.90 -2.27 -17.12
N ASN A 598 0.46 -2.89 -18.22
CA ASN A 598 -0.14 -4.21 -18.32
C ASN A 598 0.87 -5.27 -18.83
N ASP A 599 2.17 -5.01 -18.67
CA ASP A 599 3.29 -5.92 -18.95
C ASP A 599 3.47 -6.34 -20.43
N HIS A 600 2.97 -5.56 -21.39
CA HIS A 600 3.21 -5.82 -22.81
C HIS A 600 4.60 -5.36 -23.26
N PHE A 601 5.47 -6.30 -23.68
CA PHE A 601 6.88 -6.04 -23.98
C PHE A 601 7.10 -4.97 -25.07
N TYR A 602 6.37 -5.03 -26.20
CA TYR A 602 6.47 -3.96 -27.19
C TYR A 602 5.91 -2.62 -26.67
N GLY A 603 4.90 -2.66 -25.81
CA GLY A 603 4.37 -1.43 -25.18
C GLY A 603 5.42 -0.76 -24.32
N GLN A 604 6.15 -1.55 -23.53
CA GLN A 604 7.28 -1.11 -22.72
C GLN A 604 8.43 -0.56 -23.58
N TYR A 605 8.82 -1.27 -24.65
CA TYR A 605 9.84 -0.79 -25.59
C TYR A 605 9.46 0.53 -26.23
N PHE A 606 8.27 0.64 -26.84
CA PHE A 606 7.83 1.87 -27.52
C PHE A 606 7.67 3.03 -26.54
N LEU A 607 7.17 2.78 -25.34
CA LEU A 607 7.11 3.80 -24.29
C LEU A 607 8.51 4.26 -23.88
N GLY A 608 9.44 3.32 -23.67
CA GLY A 608 10.82 3.60 -23.33
C GLY A 608 11.53 4.42 -24.41
N ASN A 609 11.40 3.99 -25.67
CA ASN A 609 11.93 4.69 -26.83
C ASN A 609 11.37 6.13 -26.95
N MET A 610 10.05 6.30 -26.85
CA MET A 610 9.46 7.65 -26.91
C MET A 610 9.94 8.57 -25.78
N LEU A 611 10.14 8.03 -24.58
CA LEU A 611 10.67 8.80 -23.43
C LEU A 611 12.15 9.13 -23.60
N TYR A 612 12.92 8.29 -24.27
CA TYR A 612 14.32 8.56 -24.61
C TYR A 612 14.44 9.62 -25.71
N GLU A 613 13.71 9.46 -26.80
CA GLU A 613 13.75 10.39 -27.93
C GLU A 613 13.18 11.77 -27.56
N GLY A 614 12.15 11.83 -26.73
CA GLY A 614 11.55 13.10 -26.31
C GLY A 614 10.83 13.87 -27.43
N TYR A 615 10.61 13.26 -28.60
CA TYR A 615 9.78 13.90 -29.64
C TYR A 615 8.31 13.93 -29.20
N PHE A 616 7.69 15.10 -29.23
CA PHE A 616 6.27 15.37 -28.91
C PHE A 616 5.85 15.16 -27.44
N ILE A 617 6.75 14.65 -26.59
CA ILE A 617 6.60 14.52 -25.13
C ILE A 617 7.86 15.04 -24.44
N LYS A 618 7.82 15.29 -23.14
CA LYS A 618 9.06 15.63 -22.42
C LYS A 618 9.95 14.39 -22.34
N LYS A 619 11.20 14.48 -22.82
CA LYS A 619 12.25 13.46 -22.62
C LYS A 619 12.30 13.05 -21.14
N ASP A 620 12.48 11.78 -20.82
CA ASP A 620 12.59 11.26 -19.45
C ASP A 620 13.46 9.99 -19.47
N ILE A 621 14.77 10.19 -19.39
CA ILE A 621 15.75 9.12 -19.59
C ILE A 621 15.65 8.06 -18.49
N VAL A 622 15.34 8.46 -17.25
CA VAL A 622 15.20 7.53 -16.12
C VAL A 622 14.02 6.58 -16.36
N LYS A 623 12.86 7.12 -16.77
CA LYS A 623 11.72 6.26 -17.12
C LYS A 623 11.96 5.45 -18.40
N ALA A 624 12.70 6.00 -19.36
CA ALA A 624 13.08 5.26 -20.56
C ALA A 624 13.87 4.00 -20.18
N ILE A 625 14.92 4.13 -19.38
CA ILE A 625 15.72 3.02 -18.86
C ILE A 625 14.86 2.02 -18.10
N TYR A 626 13.96 2.49 -17.22
CA TYR A 626 13.07 1.62 -16.46
C TYR A 626 12.22 0.71 -17.37
N TRP A 627 11.59 1.27 -18.41
CA TRP A 627 10.74 0.52 -19.31
C TRP A 627 11.52 -0.34 -20.29
N LEU A 628 12.65 0.14 -20.81
CA LEU A 628 13.54 -0.65 -21.68
C LEU A 628 14.13 -1.84 -20.94
N ASN A 629 14.54 -1.66 -19.68
CA ASN A 629 15.06 -2.76 -18.86
C ASN A 629 14.00 -3.83 -18.58
N LYS A 630 12.71 -3.48 -18.50
CA LYS A 630 11.62 -4.47 -18.39
C LYS A 630 11.39 -5.26 -19.67
N ALA A 631 11.69 -4.69 -20.84
CA ALA A 631 11.48 -5.31 -22.13
C ALA A 631 12.72 -6.05 -22.68
N LYS A 632 13.90 -5.84 -22.09
CA LYS A 632 15.20 -6.24 -22.67
C LYS A 632 15.34 -7.74 -22.92
N ASP A 633 14.74 -8.57 -22.06
CA ASP A 633 14.88 -10.02 -22.15
C ASP A 633 14.04 -10.60 -23.30
N GLU A 634 13.02 -9.86 -23.74
CA GLU A 634 12.06 -10.29 -24.76
C GLU A 634 12.24 -9.54 -26.10
N ILE A 635 12.78 -8.31 -26.06
CA ILE A 635 12.91 -7.42 -27.22
C ILE A 635 14.38 -7.03 -27.41
N THR A 636 15.02 -7.58 -28.44
CA THR A 636 16.43 -7.27 -28.79
C THR A 636 16.67 -5.78 -28.97
N ASN A 637 15.79 -5.07 -29.70
CA ASN A 637 15.92 -3.62 -29.89
C ASN A 637 15.83 -2.82 -28.58
N ALA A 638 15.13 -3.34 -27.56
CA ALA A 638 15.08 -2.71 -26.25
C ALA A 638 16.39 -2.86 -25.50
N TYR A 639 17.02 -4.04 -25.61
CA TYR A 639 18.37 -4.28 -25.10
C TYR A 639 19.41 -3.40 -25.80
N GLU A 640 19.41 -3.35 -27.13
CA GLU A 640 20.34 -2.52 -27.91
C GLU A 640 20.22 -1.03 -27.57
N LEU A 641 18.99 -0.51 -27.53
CA LEU A 641 18.75 0.88 -27.16
C LEU A 641 19.16 1.16 -25.70
N LEU A 642 18.92 0.22 -24.78
CA LEU A 642 19.37 0.35 -23.40
C LEU A 642 20.90 0.41 -23.29
N GLU A 643 21.62 -0.45 -24.02
CA GLU A 643 23.08 -0.45 -24.09
C GLU A 643 23.63 0.84 -24.72
N GLU A 644 22.98 1.36 -25.75
CA GLU A 644 23.34 2.63 -26.38
C GLU A 644 23.22 3.78 -25.38
N ILE A 645 22.06 3.90 -24.71
CA ILE A 645 21.81 4.92 -23.69
C ILE A 645 22.88 4.86 -22.60
N ILE A 646 23.20 3.66 -22.11
CA ILE A 646 24.17 3.47 -21.04
C ILE A 646 25.58 3.78 -21.53
N SER A 647 25.93 3.40 -22.75
CA SER A 647 27.23 3.71 -23.37
C SER A 647 27.43 5.22 -23.53
N GLN A 648 26.40 5.94 -23.98
CA GLN A 648 26.41 7.40 -24.04
C GLN A 648 26.56 8.02 -22.65
N MET A 649 25.86 7.50 -21.63
CA MET A 649 26.00 7.96 -20.24
C MET A 649 27.42 7.73 -19.68
N ILE A 650 28.01 6.56 -19.93
CA ILE A 650 29.38 6.23 -19.49
C ILE A 650 30.41 7.11 -20.20
N HIS A 651 30.27 7.30 -21.51
CA HIS A 651 31.14 8.18 -22.30
C HIS A 651 31.11 9.61 -21.77
N TYR A 652 29.91 10.13 -21.47
CA TYR A 652 29.74 11.46 -20.90
C TYR A 652 30.36 11.60 -19.51
N VAL A 653 30.12 10.65 -18.61
CA VAL A 653 30.72 10.63 -17.27
C VAL A 653 32.26 10.60 -17.33
N ASN A 654 32.83 9.91 -18.32
CA ASN A 654 34.28 9.85 -18.53
C ASN A 654 34.85 11.15 -19.14
N HIS A 655 34.05 11.95 -19.85
CA HIS A 655 34.45 13.24 -20.43
C HIS A 655 34.22 14.44 -19.50
N CYS A 656 33.24 14.39 -18.60
CA CYS A 656 32.99 15.42 -17.58
C CYS A 656 33.87 15.28 -16.33
N ASN A 657 35.18 15.09 -16.50
CA ASN A 657 36.14 14.99 -15.40
C ASN A 657 36.42 16.32 -14.66
N SER A 658 35.80 17.44 -15.06
CA SER A 658 36.09 18.76 -14.50
C SER A 658 34.96 19.41 -13.69
N THR A 659 33.75 18.82 -13.64
CA THR A 659 32.58 19.47 -13.00
C THR A 659 31.72 18.61 -12.08
N PHE A 660 31.83 17.27 -12.11
CA PHE A 660 31.08 16.43 -11.16
C PHE A 660 31.82 16.30 -9.83
N SER A 661 31.10 16.45 -8.72
CA SER A 661 31.62 16.06 -7.41
C SER A 661 31.82 14.55 -7.38
N LEU A 662 32.84 14.07 -6.67
CA LEU A 662 33.15 12.63 -6.52
C LEU A 662 31.93 11.81 -6.06
N LEU A 663 30.99 12.45 -5.35
CA LEU A 663 29.74 11.86 -4.87
C LEU A 663 28.72 11.64 -5.99
N GLU A 664 28.54 12.60 -6.91
CA GLU A 664 27.65 12.47 -8.06
C GLU A 664 28.18 11.42 -9.04
N TYR A 665 29.49 11.38 -9.26
CA TYR A 665 30.16 10.32 -10.02
C TYR A 665 29.89 8.94 -9.41
N VAL A 666 30.03 8.79 -8.09
CA VAL A 666 29.78 7.52 -7.39
C VAL A 666 28.30 7.14 -7.41
N ILE A 667 27.38 8.09 -7.33
CA ILE A 667 25.93 7.83 -7.38
C ILE A 667 25.51 7.36 -8.78
N VAL A 668 25.91 8.08 -9.84
CA VAL A 668 25.61 7.72 -11.23
C VAL A 668 26.22 6.36 -11.56
N TYR A 669 27.48 6.13 -11.17
CA TYR A 669 28.16 4.85 -11.38
C TYR A 669 27.55 3.69 -10.55
N SER A 670 27.03 3.98 -9.36
CA SER A 670 26.33 3.00 -8.53
C SER A 670 24.93 2.68 -9.06
N LEU A 671 24.20 3.67 -9.59
CA LEU A 671 22.92 3.49 -10.30
C LEU A 671 23.12 2.64 -11.56
N ILE A 672 24.15 2.94 -12.36
CA ILE A 672 24.53 2.15 -13.54
C ILE A 672 24.83 0.70 -13.14
N LYS A 673 25.63 0.47 -12.08
CA LYS A 673 25.93 -0.89 -11.57
C LYS A 673 24.74 -1.63 -10.98
N VAL A 674 23.77 -0.90 -10.42
CA VAL A 674 22.57 -1.46 -9.81
C VAL A 674 21.55 -1.88 -10.86
N LEU A 675 21.39 -1.07 -11.90
CA LEU A 675 20.55 -1.39 -13.06
C LEU A 675 21.10 -2.60 -13.84
N PHE A 676 22.41 -2.88 -13.72
CA PHE A 676 23.11 -3.98 -14.38
C PHE A 676 23.29 -5.26 -13.53
N ALA A 677 22.74 -5.34 -12.32
CA ALA A 677 23.00 -6.49 -11.43
C ALA A 677 22.41 -7.84 -11.92
N GLU A 678 21.76 -7.90 -13.09
CA GLU A 678 21.23 -9.15 -13.68
C GLU A 678 21.65 -9.43 -15.14
N SER A 679 22.53 -8.66 -15.82
CA SER A 679 22.85 -8.96 -17.24
C SER A 679 24.31 -8.94 -17.71
N VAL A 680 25.34 -8.84 -16.85
CA VAL A 680 26.75 -8.94 -17.32
C VAL A 680 27.54 -9.95 -16.53
N GLU A 681 27.49 -11.19 -17.00
CA GLU A 681 28.59 -12.13 -16.84
C GLU A 681 29.26 -12.48 -18.19
N ASN A 682 28.80 -11.96 -19.33
CA ASN A 682 29.29 -12.39 -20.66
C ASN A 682 30.01 -11.36 -21.55
N ASN A 683 30.11 -10.06 -21.20
CA ASN A 683 30.71 -9.07 -22.13
C ASN A 683 31.99 -8.35 -21.66
N LEU A 684 32.74 -8.94 -20.72
CA LEU A 684 34.07 -8.41 -20.36
C LEU A 684 35.20 -8.75 -21.35
N ASN A 685 34.92 -9.41 -22.48
CA ASN A 685 35.98 -9.86 -23.39
C ASN A 685 36.06 -9.21 -24.78
N ASN A 686 35.21 -8.24 -25.14
CA ASN A 686 35.35 -7.54 -26.42
C ASN A 686 35.52 -6.02 -26.25
N LYS A 687 36.74 -5.61 -25.90
CA LYS A 687 37.25 -4.31 -26.32
C LYS A 687 37.83 -4.48 -27.72
N ASN A 688 37.23 -3.83 -28.71
CA ASN A 688 37.93 -2.92 -29.62
C ASN A 688 37.01 -2.40 -30.74
N ASN A 689 37.25 -1.14 -31.09
CA ASN A 689 36.79 -0.40 -32.27
C ASN A 689 35.37 0.14 -32.21
N TYR A 690 35.24 1.44 -31.90
CA TYR A 690 34.72 2.42 -32.85
C TYR A 690 35.32 3.81 -32.53
N ASN A 691 36.02 4.37 -33.51
CA ASN A 691 36.45 5.77 -33.58
C ASN A 691 35.39 6.54 -34.36
N ASN A 692 34.96 7.70 -33.83
CA ASN A 692 34.95 9.03 -34.48
C ASN A 692 33.75 9.89 -34.04
N ASN A 693 34.11 11.10 -33.60
CA ASN A 693 33.59 12.42 -33.98
C ASN A 693 32.11 12.51 -34.39
N ASP A 694 31.30 13.12 -33.53
CA ASP A 694 30.56 14.35 -33.86
C ASP A 694 29.96 14.95 -32.58
N ALA A 695 30.61 16.00 -32.07
CA ALA A 695 30.14 16.78 -30.94
C ALA A 695 29.52 18.08 -31.46
N SER A 696 28.21 18.09 -31.74
CA SER A 696 27.44 19.35 -31.78
C SER A 696 25.92 19.17 -31.67
N GLU A 697 25.43 18.25 -30.84
CA GLU A 697 24.01 18.28 -30.39
C GLU A 697 23.83 17.88 -28.91
N GLY A 698 24.91 17.47 -28.21
CA GLY A 698 24.87 16.86 -26.87
C GLY A 698 24.61 17.81 -25.70
N ASP A 699 24.79 19.13 -25.83
CA ASP A 699 24.76 20.02 -24.65
C ASP A 699 23.34 20.26 -24.08
N ASN A 700 22.29 20.18 -24.91
CA ASN A 700 20.90 20.35 -24.44
C ASN A 700 20.37 19.08 -23.75
N ASP A 701 20.73 17.91 -24.24
CA ASP A 701 20.36 16.62 -23.66
C ASP A 701 21.08 16.35 -22.34
N CYS A 702 22.32 16.83 -22.22
CA CYS A 702 23.15 16.69 -21.01
C CYS A 702 22.66 17.52 -19.82
N ASN A 703 22.18 18.73 -20.07
CA ASN A 703 21.58 19.58 -19.05
C ASN A 703 20.23 19.01 -18.57
N GLU A 704 19.43 18.45 -19.48
CA GLU A 704 18.13 17.85 -19.13
C GLU A 704 18.29 16.53 -18.36
N LEU A 705 19.24 15.66 -18.74
CA LEU A 705 19.57 14.43 -17.99
C LEU A 705 20.07 14.75 -16.59
N THR A 706 20.99 15.72 -16.45
CA THR A 706 21.50 16.15 -15.14
C THR A 706 20.38 16.72 -14.28
N ARG A 707 19.51 17.57 -14.87
CA ARG A 707 18.33 18.13 -14.20
C ARG A 707 17.32 17.05 -13.81
N GLN A 708 17.12 16.01 -14.63
CA GLN A 708 16.18 14.91 -14.36
C GLN A 708 16.70 13.91 -13.35
N ILE A 709 17.98 13.57 -13.38
CA ILE A 709 18.63 12.81 -12.32
C ILE A 709 18.55 13.62 -11.03
N GLN A 710 18.83 14.92 -11.06
CA GLN A 710 18.68 15.79 -9.90
C GLN A 710 17.23 15.89 -9.43
N GLU A 711 16.23 15.95 -10.31
CA GLU A 711 14.80 15.97 -9.95
C GLU A 711 14.29 14.62 -9.44
N PHE A 712 14.73 13.51 -10.04
CA PHE A 712 14.41 12.14 -9.62
C PHE A 712 15.05 11.85 -8.27
N MET A 713 16.33 12.18 -8.11
CA MET A 713 17.03 12.15 -6.84
C MET A 713 16.35 13.09 -5.85
N ASN A 714 16.02 14.34 -6.20
CA ASN A 714 15.31 15.23 -5.29
C ASN A 714 13.89 14.73 -4.96
N LYS A 715 13.20 14.00 -5.85
CA LYS A 715 11.87 13.40 -5.60
C LYS A 715 11.94 12.14 -4.74
N GLU A 716 12.85 11.23 -5.03
CA GLU A 716 13.12 10.04 -4.21
C GLU A 716 13.68 10.49 -2.85
N PHE A 717 14.61 11.43 -2.81
CA PHE A 717 15.14 12.03 -1.58
C PHE A 717 14.12 12.95 -0.87
N GLN A 718 13.11 13.52 -1.55
CA GLN A 718 11.95 14.16 -0.90
C GLN A 718 10.95 13.14 -0.38
N TYR A 719 10.79 12.01 -1.06
CA TYR A 719 10.01 10.86 -0.61
C TYR A 719 10.66 10.19 0.62
N TYR A 720 11.99 10.30 0.73
CA TYR A 720 12.81 9.87 1.87
C TYR A 720 13.29 11.02 2.80
N GLN A 721 12.85 12.28 2.58
CA GLN A 721 13.27 13.51 3.29
C GLN A 721 14.75 13.57 3.74
N MET A 722 15.71 13.58 2.82
CA MET A 722 17.13 13.85 3.11
C MET A 722 17.65 15.07 2.36
N ASP A 723 17.93 16.17 3.07
CA ASP A 723 18.80 17.25 2.58
C ASP A 723 20.27 16.90 2.90
N LEU A 724 21.16 16.97 1.91
CA LEU A 724 22.61 16.94 2.15
C LEU A 724 23.09 18.33 2.57
N PRO A 725 23.89 18.47 3.64
CA PRO A 725 24.62 19.70 3.87
C PRO A 725 25.70 19.81 2.81
N THR A 726 25.68 20.89 2.04
CA THR A 726 26.85 21.34 1.27
C THR A 726 28.01 21.54 2.25
N GLY A 727 29.08 20.74 2.09
CA GLY A 727 30.38 21.02 2.74
C GLY A 727 30.85 20.07 3.85
N LEU A 728 30.58 18.76 3.78
CA LEU A 728 31.23 17.78 4.67
C LEU A 728 31.73 16.56 3.89
N SER A 729 33.04 16.31 3.96
CA SER A 729 33.68 15.10 3.45
C SER A 729 33.28 13.89 4.29
N LEU A 730 32.52 12.97 3.72
CA LEU A 730 32.20 11.68 4.35
C LEU A 730 33.42 10.76 4.30
N ASN A 731 33.68 10.02 5.37
CA ASN A 731 34.79 9.06 5.41
C ASN A 731 34.43 7.72 4.74
N ILE A 732 35.43 6.88 4.51
CA ILE A 732 35.31 5.59 3.79
C ILE A 732 34.29 4.64 4.45
N ASP A 733 34.13 4.67 5.76
CA ASP A 733 33.20 3.79 6.47
C ASP A 733 31.75 4.27 6.35
N GLN A 734 31.54 5.59 6.27
CA GLN A 734 30.24 6.19 5.96
C GLN A 734 29.82 5.91 4.51
N LEU A 735 30.76 5.88 3.56
CA LEU A 735 30.53 5.48 2.17
C LEU A 735 30.20 3.98 2.03
N LYS A 736 30.87 3.11 2.80
CA LYS A 736 30.54 1.67 2.85
C LYS A 736 29.15 1.42 3.44
N LEU A 737 28.76 2.19 4.45
CA LEU A 737 27.43 2.14 5.05
C LEU A 737 26.35 2.61 4.06
N LEU A 738 26.61 3.67 3.29
CA LEU A 738 25.72 4.14 2.24
C LEU A 738 25.56 3.09 1.13
N LYS A 739 26.66 2.47 0.70
CA LYS A 739 26.68 1.36 -0.28
C LYS A 739 25.87 0.16 0.21
N GLY A 740 25.95 -0.17 1.50
CA GLY A 740 25.14 -1.21 2.13
C GLY A 740 23.65 -0.88 2.17
N LYS A 741 23.32 0.39 2.47
CA LYS A 741 21.93 0.88 2.54
C LYS A 741 21.27 0.99 1.17
N VAL A 742 21.99 1.46 0.14
CA VAL A 742 21.52 1.48 -1.24
C VAL A 742 21.26 0.05 -1.73
N LYS A 743 22.19 -0.89 -1.52
CA LYS A 743 21.98 -2.33 -1.82
C LYS A 743 20.75 -2.95 -1.15
N MET A 744 20.32 -2.41 -0.02
CA MET A 744 19.19 -2.91 0.75
C MET A 744 17.86 -2.23 0.38
N ILE A 745 17.89 -1.02 -0.18
CA ILE A 745 16.72 -0.34 -0.76
C ILE A 745 16.36 -0.94 -2.13
N ILE A 746 17.36 -1.53 -2.81
CA ILE A 746 17.22 -2.16 -4.14
C ILE A 746 16.73 -3.61 -4.08
N ARG A 747 16.98 -4.31 -2.96
CA ARG A 747 16.40 -5.63 -2.68
C ARG A 747 15.02 -5.47 -2.07
#